data_AF-A0A661B6L3-F1
#
_entry.id   AF-A0A661B6L3-F1
#
_cell.length_a   1.000
_cell.length_b   1.000
_cell.length_c   1.000
_cell.angle_alpha   90.00
_cell.angle_beta   90.00
_cell.angle_gamma   90.00
#
_symmetry.space_group_name_H-M   'P 1'
#
loop_
_entity.id
_entity.type
_entity.pdbx_description
1 polymer ?
#
loop_
_entity_poly.entity_id
_entity_poly.type
_entity_poly.pdbx_seq_one_letter_code
_entity_poly.pdbx_strand_id
1 'polypeptide(L)'
;MRLKLIRFILLVSGLWLFLSGVSLAERLVWDADVFPDIDQQNEIIGKRDRFSKHFRQPDGSFKAAIRRGSLHYRDDSGRWQDIDREILPSQGEEFAFENTTNNLKSFFPENSATPYGIRLDSESGAINIWLEPTIIWIDEDGAEETIETVNASTAATNGNRIAYNAFESAACEFVIDADLLKQNIILNSLPEEVVGKTGFLAFSEYIELPEGWAIHANGKPVKNGMNTDASLFVIDADGNPAYAFPVPRVYEMSNATEALLPNRFSEEQPRTATYRVETDGNRYRVSVDVPLEWLSDADRDFPVVIDPTTTIYSLHINGTGFIENSDLIGVTYQGALSSYGGKIYVGSADVMGFWIYERGWSEFITSSIPDGITSVDNLVLHVNCWDFNVQGMGALSLNLYEMDVQPSTLSGSPMTVFSDIGAHTLYVGSLSVSYNGWYNIDLGASADADLLTAVNGGIDWFSVGFKETVELGSQYEAAFYGSQDTGNEPYIVVDYTGGGGTAGSWIGVISTDWNTGGNWGDGTVPTSSVDVTIPNSATTPFDPTISAAAVCADITIETGGIVNGGSGTLTVHGNWLNDGVLNGASSTVVFVDAADQSISGTGQSNFYNLNINKPSGKLNLNQNIGVAGKLDMLYPGAHTLNVGTFKIDFTP
;
A
#
# COMPACT_ATOMS: atom_id res chain seq x y z
N MET A 1 -36.75 -10.11 -39.78
CA MET A 1 -35.99 -11.34 -39.45
C MET A 1 -34.48 -11.20 -39.62
N ARG A 2 -33.95 -10.48 -40.64
CA ARG A 2 -32.50 -10.20 -40.78
C ARG A 2 -31.93 -9.10 -39.87
N LEU A 3 -32.74 -8.17 -39.35
CA LEU A 3 -32.29 -7.15 -38.39
C LEU A 3 -32.11 -7.69 -36.95
N LYS A 4 -32.91 -8.68 -36.53
CA LYS A 4 -32.76 -9.33 -35.21
C LYS A 4 -31.49 -10.20 -35.10
N LEU A 5 -30.99 -10.73 -36.23
CA LEU A 5 -29.76 -11.53 -36.26
C LEU A 5 -28.49 -10.67 -36.18
N ILE A 6 -28.53 -9.40 -36.58
CA ILE A 6 -27.39 -8.48 -36.53
C ILE A 6 -27.22 -7.86 -35.12
N ARG A 7 -28.32 -7.59 -34.40
CA ARG A 7 -28.28 -7.21 -32.97
C ARG A 7 -27.72 -8.33 -32.08
N PHE A 8 -28.05 -9.59 -32.37
CA PHE A 8 -27.55 -10.74 -31.60
C PHE A 8 -26.05 -11.03 -31.84
N ILE A 9 -25.51 -10.74 -33.04
CA ILE A 9 -24.09 -10.93 -33.34
C ILE A 9 -23.22 -9.84 -32.66
N LEU A 10 -23.72 -8.61 -32.51
CA LEU A 10 -23.04 -7.53 -31.78
C LEU A 10 -23.00 -7.76 -30.25
N LEU A 11 -24.07 -8.33 -29.67
CA LEU A 11 -24.14 -8.69 -28.24
C LEU A 11 -23.15 -9.81 -27.85
N VAL A 12 -22.93 -10.79 -28.74
CA VAL A 12 -21.99 -11.91 -28.49
C VAL A 12 -20.53 -11.52 -28.82
N SER A 13 -20.30 -10.59 -29.75
CA SER A 13 -18.94 -10.11 -30.10
C SER A 13 -18.45 -8.94 -29.24
N GLY A 14 -19.35 -8.19 -28.60
CA GLY A 14 -19.02 -7.04 -27.76
C GLY A 14 -18.11 -7.42 -26.60
N LEU A 15 -18.48 -8.45 -25.83
CA LEU A 15 -17.73 -8.90 -24.64
C LEU A 15 -16.26 -9.27 -24.96
N TRP A 16 -16.01 -9.87 -26.14
CA TRP A 16 -14.65 -10.18 -26.59
C TRP A 16 -13.89 -8.94 -27.08
N LEU A 17 -14.54 -7.97 -27.73
CA LEU A 17 -13.91 -6.68 -28.05
C LEU A 17 -13.57 -5.87 -26.79
N PHE A 18 -14.38 -5.96 -25.73
CA PHE A 18 -14.13 -5.34 -24.43
C PHE A 18 -12.93 -5.95 -23.69
N LEU A 19 -12.77 -7.28 -23.72
CA LEU A 19 -11.64 -7.95 -23.07
C LEU A 19 -10.36 -7.95 -23.95
N SER A 20 -10.48 -7.95 -25.28
CA SER A 20 -9.33 -8.12 -26.21
C SER A 20 -8.44 -6.88 -26.43
N GLY A 21 -8.76 -5.74 -25.81
CA GLY A 21 -7.93 -4.54 -25.89
C GLY A 21 -6.60 -4.61 -25.12
N VAL A 22 -6.39 -5.65 -24.31
CA VAL A 22 -5.18 -5.83 -23.50
C VAL A 22 -4.40 -7.04 -24.04
N SER A 23 -3.18 -6.81 -24.49
CA SER A 23 -2.30 -7.86 -25.00
C SER A 23 -2.03 -8.93 -23.94
N LEU A 24 -1.89 -10.17 -24.38
CA LEU A 24 -1.47 -11.36 -23.60
C LEU A 24 -0.02 -11.30 -23.06
N ALA A 25 0.57 -10.11 -23.02
CA ALA A 25 1.83 -9.77 -22.40
C ALA A 25 1.51 -8.47 -21.66
N GLU A 26 1.52 -8.39 -20.35
CA GLU A 26 2.47 -8.94 -19.40
C GLU A 26 1.73 -9.50 -18.19
N ARG A 27 2.28 -10.55 -17.57
CA ARG A 27 2.11 -10.77 -16.14
C ARG A 27 2.82 -9.60 -15.45
N LEU A 28 2.20 -8.42 -15.48
CA LEU A 28 2.65 -7.24 -14.75
C LEU A 28 2.39 -7.57 -13.29
N VAL A 29 3.41 -8.09 -12.62
CA VAL A 29 3.54 -7.82 -11.19
C VAL A 29 3.70 -6.30 -11.14
N TRP A 30 2.59 -5.59 -10.88
CA TRP A 30 2.46 -4.13 -10.98
C TRP A 30 3.40 -3.36 -10.02
N ASP A 31 4.25 -4.06 -9.27
CA ASP A 31 5.23 -3.50 -8.34
C ASP A 31 6.26 -2.56 -8.97
N ALA A 32 6.69 -2.83 -10.21
CA ALA A 32 7.68 -1.98 -10.88
C ALA A 32 7.13 -0.56 -11.18
N ASP A 33 5.81 -0.41 -11.27
CA ASP A 33 5.15 0.86 -11.59
C ASP A 33 4.78 1.68 -10.35
N VAL A 34 4.75 1.08 -9.15
CA VAL A 34 4.32 1.79 -7.92
C VAL A 34 5.41 2.72 -7.37
N PHE A 35 6.68 2.31 -7.47
CA PHE A 35 7.84 3.11 -7.05
C PHE A 35 8.89 3.17 -8.15
N PRO A 36 8.60 3.86 -9.27
CA PRO A 36 9.45 3.83 -10.47
C PRO A 36 10.84 4.43 -10.23
N ASP A 37 10.96 5.30 -9.22
CA ASP A 37 12.21 5.98 -8.86
C ASP A 37 13.07 5.19 -7.85
N ILE A 38 12.63 3.99 -7.43
CA ILE A 38 13.34 3.15 -6.46
C ILE A 38 13.88 1.89 -7.14
N ASP A 39 15.18 1.65 -7.00
CA ASP A 39 15.78 0.38 -7.40
C ASP A 39 15.19 -0.74 -6.54
N GLN A 40 14.42 -1.61 -7.18
CA GLN A 40 13.76 -2.74 -6.54
C GLN A 40 14.76 -3.84 -6.13
N GLN A 41 16.03 -3.75 -6.56
CA GLN A 41 17.08 -4.64 -6.11
C GLN A 41 17.39 -4.40 -4.63
N ASN A 42 17.60 -5.48 -3.87
CA ASN A 42 17.89 -5.45 -2.43
C ASN A 42 16.70 -5.04 -1.53
N GLU A 43 15.47 -5.32 -1.95
CA GLU A 43 14.32 -5.28 -1.04
C GLU A 43 14.53 -6.23 0.15
N ILE A 44 14.21 -5.74 1.36
CA ILE A 44 14.24 -6.51 2.60
C ILE A 44 12.84 -7.10 2.82
N ILE A 45 12.56 -8.25 2.22
CA ILE A 45 11.25 -8.92 2.27
C ILE A 45 10.72 -9.09 3.71
N GLY A 46 11.60 -9.34 4.68
CA GLY A 46 11.23 -9.48 6.09
C GLY A 46 10.71 -8.21 6.77
N LYS A 47 10.83 -7.04 6.11
CA LYS A 47 10.32 -5.75 6.57
C LYS A 47 9.05 -5.30 5.85
N ARG A 48 8.49 -6.12 4.95
CA ARG A 48 7.18 -5.83 4.35
C ARG A 48 6.12 -5.72 5.44
N ASP A 49 5.25 -4.73 5.32
CA ASP A 49 3.97 -4.66 6.03
C ASP A 49 2.85 -4.38 5.02
N ARG A 50 1.63 -4.05 5.45
CA ARG A 50 0.52 -3.78 4.51
C ARG A 50 0.84 -2.64 3.51
N PHE A 51 1.66 -1.67 3.92
CA PHE A 51 1.77 -0.35 3.30
C PHE A 51 3.16 -0.02 2.78
N SER A 52 4.18 -0.80 3.11
CA SER A 52 5.57 -0.41 2.91
C SER A 52 6.49 -1.51 2.40
N LYS A 53 7.48 -1.06 1.64
CA LYS A 53 8.67 -1.82 1.22
C LYS A 53 9.92 -1.12 1.73
N HIS A 54 10.90 -1.91 2.15
CA HIS A 54 12.19 -1.39 2.60
C HIS A 54 13.29 -1.94 1.70
N PHE A 55 14.24 -1.07 1.36
CA PHE A 55 15.34 -1.36 0.46
C PHE A 55 16.64 -1.02 1.17
N ARG A 56 17.62 -1.90 1.04
CA ARG A 56 18.95 -1.66 1.60
C ARG A 56 19.84 -0.95 0.57
N GLN A 57 20.46 0.15 0.99
CA GLN A 57 21.37 0.91 0.14
C GLN A 57 22.82 0.37 0.23
N PRO A 58 23.66 0.59 -0.80
CA PRO A 58 25.05 0.12 -0.80
C PRO A 58 25.91 0.66 0.35
N ASP A 59 25.62 1.86 0.84
CA ASP A 59 26.32 2.49 1.97
C ASP A 59 25.86 1.96 3.35
N GLY A 60 24.86 1.09 3.37
CA GLY A 60 24.30 0.50 4.59
C GLY A 60 23.09 1.25 5.16
N SER A 61 22.74 2.41 4.61
CA SER A 61 21.48 3.08 4.90
C SER A 61 20.28 2.30 4.33
N PHE A 62 19.09 2.75 4.67
CA PHE A 62 17.83 2.15 4.24
C PHE A 62 16.98 3.19 3.53
N LYS A 63 16.17 2.70 2.58
CA LYS A 63 15.10 3.47 1.97
C LYS A 63 13.77 2.77 2.26
N ALA A 64 12.82 3.45 2.86
CA ALA A 64 11.44 2.97 3.00
C ALA A 64 10.55 3.67 1.98
N ALA A 65 9.72 2.91 1.28
CA ALA A 65 8.63 3.43 0.47
C ALA A 65 7.32 3.08 1.18
N ILE A 66 6.59 4.08 1.64
CA ILE A 66 5.39 3.91 2.48
C ILE A 66 4.21 4.57 1.78
N ARG A 67 3.24 3.77 1.36
CA ARG A 67 2.06 4.21 0.61
C ARG A 67 0.81 4.13 1.49
N ARG A 68 -0.19 4.97 1.22
CA ARG A 68 -1.44 4.90 2.00
C ARG A 68 -2.43 3.81 1.52
N GLY A 69 -2.34 3.39 0.27
CA GLY A 69 -3.02 2.20 -0.25
C GLY A 69 -2.23 0.90 -0.01
N SER A 70 -2.91 -0.23 0.15
CA SER A 70 -2.26 -1.54 0.37
C SER A 70 -1.31 -1.92 -0.78
N LEU A 71 -0.12 -2.37 -0.41
CA LEU A 71 0.85 -3.02 -1.28
C LEU A 71 0.78 -4.54 -1.13
N HIS A 72 0.56 -4.99 0.11
CA HIS A 72 0.69 -6.40 0.47
C HIS A 72 -0.58 -6.96 1.11
N TYR A 73 -0.72 -8.27 1.01
CA TYR A 73 -1.68 -9.07 1.76
C TYR A 73 -0.95 -10.13 2.60
N ARG A 74 -1.59 -10.66 3.65
CA ARG A 74 -1.04 -11.78 4.42
C ARG A 74 -1.45 -13.11 3.79
N ASP A 75 -0.46 -13.93 3.45
CA ASP A 75 -0.68 -15.33 3.03
C ASP A 75 -1.13 -16.21 4.21
N ASP A 76 -1.52 -17.45 3.94
CA ASP A 76 -1.99 -18.40 4.97
C ASP A 76 -0.92 -18.76 6.02
N SER A 77 0.35 -18.46 5.75
CA SER A 77 1.46 -18.60 6.69
C SER A 77 1.73 -17.34 7.51
N GLY A 78 0.92 -16.29 7.32
CA GLY A 78 0.99 -15.00 8.00
C GLY A 78 2.06 -14.05 7.43
N ARG A 79 2.69 -14.39 6.29
CA ARG A 79 3.74 -13.56 5.67
C ARG A 79 3.12 -12.55 4.71
N TRP A 80 3.72 -11.37 4.63
CA TRP A 80 3.33 -10.34 3.68
C TRP A 80 3.83 -10.66 2.27
N GLN A 81 2.90 -10.67 1.32
CA GLN A 81 3.13 -10.91 -0.11
C GLN A 81 2.55 -9.77 -0.92
N ASP A 82 3.12 -9.48 -2.08
CA ASP A 82 2.59 -8.45 -3.00
C ASP A 82 1.17 -8.80 -3.42
N ILE A 83 0.29 -7.79 -3.47
CA ILE A 83 -1.08 -7.99 -3.96
C ILE A 83 -1.02 -8.32 -5.45
N ASP A 84 -1.57 -9.47 -5.81
CA ASP A 84 -1.80 -9.87 -7.19
C ASP A 84 -3.30 -9.80 -7.47
N ARG A 85 -3.68 -9.09 -8.54
CA ARG A 85 -5.08 -8.79 -8.88
C ARG A 85 -5.65 -9.79 -9.89
N GLU A 86 -4.86 -10.75 -10.35
CA GLU A 86 -5.29 -11.74 -11.33
C GLU A 86 -6.43 -12.61 -10.80
N ILE A 87 -7.45 -12.83 -11.63
CA ILE A 87 -8.55 -13.75 -11.37
C ILE A 87 -8.15 -15.14 -11.87
N LEU A 88 -8.10 -16.10 -10.95
CA LEU A 88 -7.71 -17.48 -11.23
C LEU A 88 -8.90 -18.44 -11.10
N PRO A 89 -8.85 -19.63 -11.72
CA PRO A 89 -9.86 -20.67 -11.48
C PRO A 89 -9.89 -21.09 -9.99
N SER A 90 -11.08 -21.12 -9.40
CA SER A 90 -11.28 -21.57 -8.02
C SER A 90 -11.38 -23.10 -7.92
N GLN A 91 -11.09 -23.63 -6.73
CA GLN A 91 -11.28 -25.05 -6.39
C GLN A 91 -12.60 -25.32 -5.63
N GLY A 92 -13.38 -24.28 -5.32
CA GLY A 92 -14.66 -24.41 -4.61
C GLY A 92 -15.77 -24.96 -5.49
N GLU A 93 -16.77 -25.63 -4.90
CA GLU A 93 -17.94 -26.14 -5.64
C GLU A 93 -18.92 -25.03 -6.06
N GLU A 94 -18.95 -23.90 -5.32
CA GLU A 94 -19.91 -22.79 -5.54
C GLU A 94 -19.39 -21.70 -6.49
N PHE A 95 -18.07 -21.50 -6.53
CA PHE A 95 -17.41 -20.44 -7.29
C PHE A 95 -16.41 -21.06 -8.26
N ALA A 96 -16.42 -20.59 -9.51
CA ALA A 96 -15.52 -21.09 -10.55
C ALA A 96 -14.25 -20.24 -10.68
N PHE A 97 -14.26 -19.01 -10.15
CA PHE A 97 -13.14 -18.09 -10.21
C PHE A 97 -12.93 -17.40 -8.86
N GLU A 98 -11.68 -17.04 -8.57
CA GLU A 98 -11.30 -16.38 -7.32
C GLU A 98 -10.09 -15.46 -7.48
N ASN A 99 -9.97 -14.52 -6.55
CA ASN A 99 -8.74 -13.80 -6.26
C ASN A 99 -8.53 -13.85 -4.75
N THR A 100 -7.49 -14.56 -4.32
CA THR A 100 -7.16 -14.77 -2.89
C THR A 100 -5.86 -14.09 -2.48
N THR A 101 -5.22 -13.40 -3.42
CA THR A 101 -3.93 -12.70 -3.31
C THR A 101 -4.11 -11.21 -3.02
N ASN A 102 -5.13 -10.88 -2.24
CA ASN A 102 -5.60 -9.53 -1.92
C ASN A 102 -6.23 -9.56 -0.52
N ASN A 103 -6.32 -8.43 0.20
CA ASN A 103 -7.01 -8.46 1.50
C ASN A 103 -8.53 -8.50 1.34
N LEU A 104 -9.05 -7.99 0.21
CA LEU A 104 -10.41 -8.25 -0.26
C LEU A 104 -10.42 -9.46 -1.19
N LYS A 105 -10.56 -10.65 -0.61
CA LYS A 105 -10.68 -11.87 -1.42
C LYS A 105 -12.05 -11.88 -2.09
N SER A 106 -12.08 -12.22 -3.37
CA SER A 106 -13.30 -12.17 -4.19
C SER A 106 -13.51 -13.51 -4.88
N PHE A 107 -14.73 -14.03 -4.84
CA PHE A 107 -15.11 -15.32 -5.42
C PHE A 107 -16.31 -15.16 -6.33
N PHE A 108 -16.20 -15.68 -7.56
CA PHE A 108 -17.15 -15.43 -8.63
C PHE A 108 -17.74 -16.74 -9.18
N PRO A 109 -19.05 -16.76 -9.46
CA PRO A 109 -19.71 -17.93 -10.00
C PRO A 109 -19.32 -18.17 -11.47
N GLU A 110 -19.52 -19.39 -11.97
CA GLU A 110 -19.39 -19.63 -13.42
C GLU A 110 -20.49 -18.89 -14.20
N ASN A 111 -21.67 -18.75 -13.60
CA ASN A 111 -22.85 -18.21 -14.26
C ASN A 111 -23.53 -17.09 -13.44
N SER A 112 -24.00 -16.05 -14.11
CA SER A 112 -24.69 -14.91 -13.51
C SER A 112 -25.99 -15.25 -12.78
N ALA A 113 -26.73 -16.28 -13.24
CA ALA A 113 -27.99 -16.69 -12.62
C ALA A 113 -27.75 -17.72 -11.48
N THR A 114 -26.99 -17.32 -10.47
CA THR A 114 -26.66 -18.13 -9.28
C THR A 114 -27.45 -17.67 -8.04
N PRO A 115 -27.82 -18.56 -7.11
CA PRO A 115 -28.42 -18.17 -5.84
C PRO A 115 -27.44 -17.57 -4.82
N TYR A 116 -26.12 -17.62 -5.10
CA TYR A 116 -25.08 -17.22 -4.13
C TYR A 116 -24.37 -15.90 -4.48
N GLY A 117 -24.61 -15.33 -5.67
CA GLY A 117 -24.03 -14.06 -6.10
C GLY A 117 -22.50 -14.11 -6.16
N ILE A 118 -21.86 -13.02 -5.76
CA ILE A 118 -20.41 -12.90 -5.60
C ILE A 118 -20.10 -12.82 -4.11
N ARG A 119 -19.12 -13.61 -3.66
CA ARG A 119 -18.66 -13.57 -2.27
C ARG A 119 -17.43 -12.69 -2.14
N LEU A 120 -17.46 -11.80 -1.16
CA LEU A 120 -16.35 -10.99 -0.71
C LEU A 120 -15.92 -11.44 0.68
N ASP A 121 -14.63 -11.64 0.89
CA ASP A 121 -14.08 -12.12 2.16
C ASP A 121 -12.93 -11.19 2.58
N SER A 122 -13.03 -10.64 3.79
CA SER A 122 -12.08 -9.69 4.36
C SER A 122 -11.69 -10.12 5.77
N GLU A 123 -10.73 -9.42 6.38
CA GLU A 123 -10.35 -9.63 7.79
C GLU A 123 -11.53 -9.44 8.76
N SER A 124 -12.54 -8.65 8.39
CA SER A 124 -13.73 -8.41 9.22
C SER A 124 -14.76 -9.54 9.13
N GLY A 125 -14.74 -10.32 8.06
CA GLY A 125 -15.77 -11.33 7.76
C GLY A 125 -16.12 -11.36 6.27
N ALA A 126 -17.06 -12.23 5.91
CA ALA A 126 -17.51 -12.38 4.53
C ALA A 126 -18.93 -11.85 4.32
N ILE A 127 -19.19 -11.29 3.14
CA ILE A 127 -20.51 -10.86 2.67
C ILE A 127 -20.77 -11.42 1.26
N ASN A 128 -22.03 -11.53 0.88
CA ASN A 128 -22.41 -11.86 -0.49
C ASN A 128 -23.14 -10.67 -1.12
N ILE A 129 -22.70 -10.29 -2.32
CA ILE A 129 -23.28 -9.20 -3.11
C ILE A 129 -23.82 -9.75 -4.44
N TRP A 130 -24.48 -8.90 -5.23
CA TRP A 130 -24.97 -9.25 -6.56
C TRP A 130 -25.87 -10.49 -6.57
N LEU A 131 -26.65 -10.66 -5.50
CA LEU A 131 -27.64 -11.74 -5.38
C LEU A 131 -28.92 -11.32 -6.09
N GLU A 132 -29.45 -12.20 -6.94
CA GLU A 132 -30.72 -12.00 -7.65
C GLU A 132 -30.84 -10.63 -8.35
N PRO A 133 -29.85 -10.21 -9.17
CA PRO A 133 -29.85 -8.87 -9.73
C PRO A 133 -30.97 -8.70 -10.76
N THR A 134 -31.59 -7.52 -10.77
CA THR A 134 -32.72 -7.15 -11.63
C THR A 134 -32.60 -5.71 -12.12
N ILE A 135 -33.18 -5.43 -13.28
CA ILE A 135 -33.43 -4.06 -13.72
C ILE A 135 -34.90 -3.78 -13.49
N ILE A 136 -35.20 -2.73 -12.73
CA ILE A 136 -36.56 -2.32 -12.39
C ILE A 136 -36.82 -0.89 -12.85
N TRP A 137 -38.06 -0.61 -13.21
CA TRP A 137 -38.56 0.75 -13.36
C TRP A 137 -39.28 1.16 -12.10
N ILE A 138 -39.08 2.41 -11.70
CA ILE A 138 -39.72 3.01 -10.55
C ILE A 138 -40.41 4.29 -11.01
N ASP A 139 -41.71 4.39 -10.77
CA ASP A 139 -42.47 5.60 -11.10
C ASP A 139 -42.27 6.74 -10.08
N GLU A 140 -42.90 7.89 -10.33
CA GLU A 140 -42.80 9.09 -9.48
C GLU A 140 -43.42 8.90 -8.08
N ASP A 141 -44.35 7.95 -7.93
CA ASP A 141 -45.00 7.62 -6.67
C ASP A 141 -44.25 6.51 -5.91
N GLY A 142 -43.19 5.96 -6.51
CA GLY A 142 -42.35 4.90 -5.95
C GLY A 142 -42.84 3.47 -6.23
N ALA A 143 -43.82 3.28 -7.11
CA ALA A 143 -44.25 1.94 -7.52
C ALA A 143 -43.21 1.30 -8.44
N GLU A 144 -43.01 -0.01 -8.28
CA GLU A 144 -41.96 -0.77 -8.96
C GLU A 144 -42.53 -1.74 -10.00
N GLU A 145 -41.86 -1.84 -11.15
CA GLU A 145 -42.09 -2.84 -12.19
C GLU A 145 -40.76 -3.49 -12.58
N THR A 146 -40.67 -4.83 -12.54
CA THR A 146 -39.49 -5.54 -13.05
C THR A 146 -39.44 -5.45 -14.57
N ILE A 147 -38.35 -4.91 -15.11
CA ILE A 147 -38.10 -4.79 -16.56
C ILE A 147 -37.30 -5.99 -17.04
N GLU A 148 -36.20 -6.32 -16.36
CA GLU A 148 -35.39 -7.48 -16.68
C GLU A 148 -34.97 -8.24 -15.43
N THR A 149 -34.93 -9.57 -15.56
CA THR A 149 -34.34 -10.48 -14.58
C THR A 149 -33.02 -11.01 -15.14
N VAL A 150 -32.09 -11.35 -14.25
CA VAL A 150 -30.81 -11.95 -14.65
C VAL A 150 -30.99 -13.15 -15.59
N ASN A 151 -30.33 -13.09 -16.74
CA ASN A 151 -30.17 -14.18 -17.69
C ASN A 151 -28.99 -15.06 -17.27
N ALA A 152 -29.07 -16.35 -17.57
CA ALA A 152 -27.94 -17.24 -17.39
C ALA A 152 -26.84 -16.90 -18.41
N SER A 153 -25.69 -16.44 -17.91
CA SER A 153 -24.54 -15.99 -18.71
C SER A 153 -23.27 -16.57 -18.12
N THR A 154 -22.49 -17.28 -18.92
CA THR A 154 -21.17 -17.79 -18.48
C THR A 154 -20.19 -16.63 -18.37
N ALA A 155 -19.41 -16.61 -17.29
CA ALA A 155 -18.40 -15.59 -17.06
C ALA A 155 -17.33 -15.57 -18.17
N ALA A 156 -16.88 -14.37 -18.52
CA ALA A 156 -15.69 -14.15 -19.33
C ALA A 156 -14.63 -13.43 -18.49
N THR A 157 -13.42 -14.00 -18.39
CA THR A 157 -12.32 -13.47 -17.59
C THR A 157 -11.18 -12.94 -18.47
N ASN A 158 -10.51 -11.88 -18.01
CA ASN A 158 -9.22 -11.42 -18.54
C ASN A 158 -8.44 -10.68 -17.45
N GLY A 159 -7.33 -11.27 -16.99
CA GLY A 159 -6.50 -10.67 -15.93
C GLY A 159 -7.31 -10.41 -14.66
N ASN A 160 -7.44 -9.15 -14.27
CA ASN A 160 -8.19 -8.71 -13.09
C ASN A 160 -9.68 -8.41 -13.36
N ARG A 161 -10.21 -8.78 -14.54
CA ARG A 161 -11.59 -8.48 -14.96
C ARG A 161 -12.40 -9.75 -15.16
N ILE A 162 -13.67 -9.71 -14.77
CA ILE A 162 -14.66 -10.75 -15.04
C ILE A 162 -16.00 -10.13 -15.41
N ALA A 163 -16.64 -10.61 -16.48
CA ALA A 163 -17.86 -10.00 -17.00
C ALA A 163 -18.95 -11.02 -17.34
N TYR A 164 -20.20 -10.59 -17.21
CA TYR A 164 -21.42 -11.36 -17.48
C TYR A 164 -22.37 -10.54 -18.36
N ASN A 165 -22.88 -11.13 -19.44
CA ASN A 165 -24.02 -10.57 -20.17
C ASN A 165 -25.31 -10.93 -19.40
N ALA A 166 -25.47 -10.34 -18.22
CA ALA A 166 -26.49 -10.70 -17.25
C ALA A 166 -27.90 -10.23 -17.65
N PHE A 167 -28.02 -9.24 -18.54
CA PHE A 167 -29.30 -8.66 -18.97
C PHE A 167 -29.35 -8.57 -20.50
N GLU A 168 -30.56 -8.42 -21.06
CA GLU A 168 -30.73 -8.14 -22.49
C GLU A 168 -30.21 -6.74 -22.85
N SER A 169 -30.48 -5.75 -21.99
CA SER A 169 -30.02 -4.36 -22.19
C SER A 169 -28.64 -4.06 -21.61
N ALA A 170 -28.13 -4.87 -20.67
CA ALA A 170 -26.91 -4.56 -19.93
C ALA A 170 -25.97 -5.75 -19.68
N ALA A 171 -24.68 -5.45 -19.54
CA ALA A 171 -23.68 -6.38 -19.02
C ALA A 171 -23.19 -5.91 -17.64
N CYS A 172 -22.69 -6.82 -16.81
CA CYS A 172 -22.05 -6.52 -15.55
C CYS A 172 -20.58 -6.95 -15.63
N GLU A 173 -19.66 -6.02 -15.47
CA GLU A 173 -18.22 -6.27 -15.35
C GLU A 173 -17.78 -6.01 -13.91
N PHE A 174 -16.92 -6.87 -13.39
CA PHE A 174 -16.25 -6.69 -12.12
C PHE A 174 -14.74 -6.56 -12.36
N VAL A 175 -14.13 -5.57 -11.72
CA VAL A 175 -12.69 -5.29 -11.84
C VAL A 175 -12.05 -5.30 -10.45
N ILE A 176 -11.08 -6.18 -10.27
CA ILE A 176 -10.33 -6.29 -9.01
C ILE A 176 -9.24 -5.23 -8.97
N ASP A 177 -9.21 -4.49 -7.87
CA ASP A 177 -8.09 -3.62 -7.49
C ASP A 177 -7.61 -3.95 -6.08
N ALA A 178 -6.54 -3.28 -5.60
CA ALA A 178 -6.06 -3.49 -4.25
C ALA A 178 -7.16 -3.15 -3.22
N ASP A 179 -7.63 -4.17 -2.48
CA ASP A 179 -8.70 -4.08 -1.48
C ASP A 179 -10.04 -3.47 -1.97
N LEU A 180 -10.29 -3.58 -3.28
CA LEU A 180 -11.42 -2.98 -3.99
C LEU A 180 -11.98 -3.94 -5.05
N LEU A 181 -13.30 -4.00 -5.16
CA LEU A 181 -14.01 -4.61 -6.29
C LEU A 181 -14.91 -3.55 -6.95
N LYS A 182 -14.56 -3.10 -8.15
CA LYS A 182 -15.43 -2.23 -8.95
C LYS A 182 -16.47 -3.07 -9.67
N GLN A 183 -17.73 -2.62 -9.71
CA GLN A 183 -18.80 -3.24 -10.48
C GLN A 183 -19.32 -2.23 -11.49
N ASN A 184 -19.06 -2.48 -12.76
CA ASN A 184 -19.52 -1.69 -13.88
C ASN A 184 -20.76 -2.34 -14.49
N ILE A 185 -21.93 -1.73 -14.31
CA ILE A 185 -23.14 -2.09 -15.04
C ILE A 185 -23.14 -1.28 -16.34
N ILE A 186 -22.90 -1.97 -17.45
CA ILE A 186 -22.78 -1.39 -18.78
C ILE A 186 -24.14 -1.50 -19.47
N LEU A 187 -24.94 -0.44 -19.39
CA LEU A 187 -26.23 -0.32 -20.07
C LEU A 187 -25.99 0.01 -21.55
N ASN A 188 -26.20 -0.95 -22.44
CA ASN A 188 -25.92 -0.81 -23.87
C ASN A 188 -27.01 -0.04 -24.62
N SER A 189 -28.22 0.00 -24.07
CA SER A 189 -29.35 0.76 -24.60
C SER A 189 -30.43 0.90 -23.54
N LEU A 190 -31.24 1.96 -23.61
CA LEU A 190 -32.45 2.07 -22.79
C LEU A 190 -33.44 0.93 -23.12
N PRO A 191 -33.96 0.16 -22.13
CA PRO A 191 -34.94 -0.88 -22.38
C PRO A 191 -36.21 -0.35 -23.06
N GLU A 192 -36.77 -1.09 -24.02
CA GLU A 192 -37.91 -0.64 -24.83
C GLU A 192 -39.16 -0.35 -23.97
N GLU A 193 -39.32 -1.08 -22.86
CA GLU A 193 -40.44 -1.00 -21.91
C GLU A 193 -40.49 0.31 -21.13
N VAL A 194 -39.37 1.01 -20.98
CA VAL A 194 -39.29 2.27 -20.22
C VAL A 194 -39.21 3.50 -21.12
N VAL A 195 -39.15 3.32 -22.45
CA VAL A 195 -39.12 4.45 -23.40
C VAL A 195 -40.37 5.31 -23.25
N GLY A 196 -40.18 6.58 -22.93
CA GLY A 196 -41.25 7.56 -22.74
C GLY A 196 -41.93 7.51 -21.37
N LYS A 197 -41.46 6.67 -20.44
CA LYS A 197 -41.85 6.72 -19.02
C LYS A 197 -41.04 7.79 -18.27
N THR A 198 -41.55 8.24 -17.12
CA THR A 198 -40.84 9.12 -16.17
C THR A 198 -40.45 8.33 -14.91
N GLY A 199 -39.71 8.94 -13.99
CA GLY A 199 -39.17 8.27 -12.79
C GLY A 199 -37.75 7.78 -12.99
N PHE A 200 -37.45 6.55 -12.56
CA PHE A 200 -36.10 5.99 -12.50
C PHE A 200 -36.00 4.63 -13.18
N LEU A 201 -34.87 4.38 -13.83
CA LEU A 201 -34.41 3.03 -14.13
C LEU A 201 -33.41 2.65 -13.05
N ALA A 202 -33.66 1.56 -12.35
CA ALA A 202 -32.84 1.14 -11.23
C ALA A 202 -32.26 -0.24 -11.46
N PHE A 203 -30.97 -0.38 -11.17
CA PHE A 203 -30.33 -1.69 -11.04
C PHE A 203 -30.44 -2.12 -9.58
N SER A 204 -31.13 -3.22 -9.31
CA SER A 204 -31.38 -3.73 -7.96
C SER A 204 -30.73 -5.08 -7.75
N GLU A 205 -30.10 -5.26 -6.59
CA GLU A 205 -29.50 -6.51 -6.14
C GLU A 205 -29.73 -6.71 -4.65
N TYR A 206 -29.53 -7.94 -4.18
CA TYR A 206 -29.46 -8.22 -2.75
C TYR A 206 -28.00 -8.30 -2.27
N ILE A 207 -27.79 -7.76 -1.09
CA ILE A 207 -26.59 -7.93 -0.28
C ILE A 207 -26.98 -8.77 0.93
N GLU A 208 -26.31 -9.89 1.15
CA GLU A 208 -26.49 -10.74 2.34
C GLU A 208 -25.34 -10.50 3.31
N LEU A 209 -25.70 -10.17 4.56
CA LEU A 209 -24.77 -9.90 5.64
C LEU A 209 -24.78 -11.03 6.68
N PRO A 210 -23.68 -11.20 7.44
CA PRO A 210 -23.67 -12.02 8.65
C PRO A 210 -24.71 -11.57 9.68
N GLU A 211 -25.07 -12.47 10.59
CA GLU A 211 -25.99 -12.15 11.68
C GLU A 211 -25.45 -11.00 12.55
N GLY A 212 -26.32 -10.03 12.85
CA GLY A 212 -25.99 -8.86 13.69
C GLY A 212 -25.34 -7.70 12.94
N TRP A 213 -24.94 -7.88 11.69
CA TRP A 213 -24.37 -6.82 10.85
C TRP A 213 -25.49 -5.96 10.23
N ALA A 214 -25.18 -4.70 9.91
CA ALA A 214 -26.15 -3.77 9.35
C ALA A 214 -25.55 -2.77 8.37
N ILE A 215 -26.35 -2.29 7.41
CA ILE A 215 -25.98 -1.18 6.54
C ILE A 215 -26.31 0.15 7.23
N HIS A 216 -25.36 1.09 7.20
CA HIS A 216 -25.49 2.46 7.68
C HIS A 216 -25.33 3.45 6.52
N ALA A 217 -26.03 4.58 6.59
CA ALA A 217 -25.84 5.75 5.75
C ALA A 217 -25.80 6.99 6.65
N ASN A 218 -24.94 7.96 6.34
CA ASN A 218 -24.79 9.19 7.15
C ASN A 218 -24.57 8.90 8.67
N GLY A 219 -23.78 7.87 8.96
CA GLY A 219 -23.45 7.44 10.33
C GLY A 219 -24.58 6.78 11.11
N LYS A 220 -25.71 6.43 10.47
CA LYS A 220 -26.88 5.83 11.12
C LYS A 220 -27.35 4.59 10.37
N PRO A 221 -27.97 3.60 11.05
CA PRO A 221 -28.57 2.46 10.39
C PRO A 221 -29.59 2.90 9.32
N VAL A 222 -29.56 2.25 8.16
CA VAL A 222 -30.55 2.45 7.11
C VAL A 222 -31.92 1.95 7.56
N LYS A 223 -32.97 2.49 6.95
CA LYS A 223 -34.36 2.10 7.22
C LYS A 223 -34.97 1.56 5.94
N ASN A 224 -36.00 0.72 6.07
CA ASN A 224 -36.77 0.25 4.93
C ASN A 224 -37.32 1.42 4.10
N GLY A 225 -37.14 1.37 2.78
CA GLY A 225 -37.53 2.43 1.86
C GLY A 225 -36.63 3.68 1.90
N MET A 226 -35.43 3.60 2.45
CA MET A 226 -34.51 4.74 2.49
C MET A 226 -33.96 5.01 1.09
N ASN A 227 -34.00 6.27 0.67
CA ASN A 227 -33.23 6.79 -0.46
C ASN A 227 -32.12 7.71 0.06
N THR A 228 -30.91 7.60 -0.49
CA THR A 228 -29.78 8.41 -0.09
C THR A 228 -28.80 8.63 -1.24
N ASP A 229 -28.18 9.80 -1.25
CA ASP A 229 -27.06 10.20 -2.11
C ASP A 229 -25.70 10.04 -1.42
N ALA A 230 -25.67 9.33 -0.29
CA ALA A 230 -24.49 9.13 0.54
C ALA A 230 -23.97 7.70 0.37
N SER A 231 -22.67 7.51 0.62
CA SER A 231 -22.06 6.18 0.69
C SER A 231 -22.77 5.31 1.74
N LEU A 232 -22.88 4.01 1.44
CA LEU A 232 -23.35 3.02 2.39
C LEU A 232 -22.16 2.35 3.07
N PHE A 233 -22.32 2.00 4.34
CA PHE A 233 -21.29 1.35 5.14
C PHE A 233 -21.86 0.11 5.81
N VAL A 234 -21.20 -1.03 5.66
CA VAL A 234 -21.54 -2.25 6.41
C VAL A 234 -20.83 -2.19 7.74
N ILE A 235 -21.61 -2.24 8.81
CA ILE A 235 -21.14 -2.24 10.20
C ILE A 235 -21.32 -3.65 10.76
N ASP A 236 -20.27 -4.20 11.34
CA ASP A 236 -20.28 -5.49 12.01
C ASP A 236 -21.11 -5.47 13.31
N ALA A 237 -21.28 -6.65 13.91
CA ALA A 237 -22.05 -6.80 15.14
C ALA A 237 -21.46 -6.07 16.36
N ASP A 238 -20.17 -5.73 16.32
CA ASP A 238 -19.45 -5.02 17.38
C ASP A 238 -19.46 -3.49 17.16
N GLY A 239 -20.05 -3.03 16.05
CA GLY A 239 -20.11 -1.62 15.68
C GLY A 239 -18.92 -1.14 14.88
N ASN A 240 -18.01 -2.04 14.46
CA ASN A 240 -16.89 -1.69 13.61
C ASN A 240 -17.32 -1.72 12.14
N PRO A 241 -16.90 -0.74 11.36
CA PRO A 241 -17.19 -0.71 9.95
C PRO A 241 -16.29 -1.69 9.15
N ALA A 242 -16.90 -2.51 8.30
CA ALA A 242 -16.27 -3.61 7.58
C ALA A 242 -16.14 -3.36 6.06
N TYR A 243 -17.22 -2.87 5.43
CA TYR A 243 -17.26 -2.56 3.99
C TYR A 243 -17.82 -1.17 3.72
N ALA A 244 -17.45 -0.57 2.59
CA ALA A 244 -18.06 0.64 2.08
C ALA A 244 -18.53 0.45 0.63
N PHE A 245 -19.65 1.10 0.31
CA PHE A 245 -20.21 1.25 -1.03
C PHE A 245 -20.24 2.75 -1.32
N PRO A 246 -19.25 3.30 -2.04
CA PRO A 246 -19.21 4.71 -2.37
C PRO A 246 -20.43 5.14 -3.19
N VAL A 247 -20.69 6.44 -3.24
CA VAL A 247 -21.75 7.01 -4.09
C VAL A 247 -21.54 6.57 -5.54
N PRO A 248 -22.55 5.96 -6.19
CA PRO A 248 -22.40 5.38 -7.51
C PRO A 248 -22.33 6.49 -8.56
N ARG A 249 -21.48 6.27 -9.56
CA ARG A 249 -21.31 7.21 -10.67
C ARG A 249 -22.01 6.69 -11.91
N VAL A 250 -22.59 7.61 -12.69
CA VAL A 250 -23.23 7.31 -13.97
C VAL A 250 -22.64 8.19 -15.04
N TYR A 251 -22.17 7.58 -16.13
CA TYR A 251 -21.48 8.29 -17.21
C TYR A 251 -21.59 7.59 -18.55
N GLU A 252 -21.41 8.35 -19.63
CA GLU A 252 -21.32 7.82 -21.00
C GLU A 252 -19.94 7.20 -21.20
N MET A 253 -19.88 5.98 -21.72
CA MET A 253 -18.61 5.26 -21.86
C MET A 253 -17.63 5.97 -22.81
N SER A 254 -18.16 6.68 -23.82
CA SER A 254 -17.37 7.48 -24.77
C SER A 254 -16.71 8.71 -24.13
N ASN A 255 -17.20 9.14 -22.96
CA ASN A 255 -16.72 10.29 -22.21
C ASN A 255 -16.29 9.92 -20.77
N ALA A 256 -15.62 8.77 -20.63
CA ALA A 256 -15.16 8.26 -19.32
C ALA A 256 -14.27 9.24 -18.52
N THR A 257 -13.73 10.29 -19.15
CA THR A 257 -13.00 11.38 -18.48
C THR A 257 -13.90 12.27 -17.63
N GLU A 258 -15.18 12.46 -17.97
CA GLU A 258 -16.15 13.17 -17.11
C GLU A 258 -16.57 12.35 -15.90
N ALA A 259 -16.50 11.01 -15.98
CA ALA A 259 -16.79 10.11 -14.87
C ALA A 259 -15.83 10.26 -13.68
N LEU A 260 -14.61 10.72 -13.96
CA LEU A 260 -13.61 10.95 -12.94
C LEU A 260 -13.93 12.22 -12.16
N LEU A 261 -14.51 13.24 -12.80
CA LEU A 261 -14.58 14.60 -12.29
C LEU A 261 -15.99 14.93 -11.78
N PRO A 262 -16.26 14.97 -10.46
CA PRO A 262 -17.15 16.00 -9.98
C PRO A 262 -16.40 17.30 -10.18
N ASN A 263 -16.43 17.86 -11.40
CA ASN A 263 -16.24 19.29 -11.50
C ASN A 263 -17.47 19.86 -10.81
N ARG A 264 -17.37 20.07 -9.49
CA ARG A 264 -18.41 20.54 -8.56
C ARG A 264 -19.05 21.85 -9.04
N PHE A 265 -18.50 22.45 -10.11
CA PHE A 265 -18.84 23.73 -10.70
C PHE A 265 -19.14 23.70 -12.22
N SER A 266 -19.16 22.54 -12.89
CA SER A 266 -19.66 22.46 -14.28
C SER A 266 -21.19 22.37 -14.30
N GLU A 267 -21.84 23.03 -15.27
CA GLU A 267 -23.30 22.94 -15.48
C GLU A 267 -23.73 21.56 -16.01
N GLU A 268 -22.80 20.76 -16.55
CA GLU A 268 -22.99 19.39 -17.07
C GLU A 268 -22.24 18.37 -16.19
N GLN A 269 -22.62 18.23 -14.92
CA GLN A 269 -21.97 17.23 -14.06
C GLN A 269 -22.43 15.80 -14.38
N PRO A 270 -21.57 14.78 -14.22
CA PRO A 270 -22.04 13.41 -14.05
C PRO A 270 -23.09 13.41 -12.93
N ARG A 271 -24.31 12.92 -13.23
CA ARG A 271 -25.37 12.88 -12.22
C ARG A 271 -25.06 11.76 -11.23
N THR A 272 -25.00 12.09 -9.95
CA THR A 272 -24.97 11.10 -8.88
C THR A 272 -26.30 10.33 -8.90
N ALA A 273 -26.20 9.02 -9.10
CA ALA A 273 -27.33 8.14 -8.84
C ALA A 273 -27.50 7.99 -7.33
N THR A 274 -28.72 7.71 -6.89
CA THR A 274 -29.03 7.51 -5.47
C THR A 274 -29.12 6.03 -5.15
N TYR A 275 -28.71 5.67 -3.94
CA TYR A 275 -29.03 4.35 -3.39
C TYR A 275 -30.44 4.35 -2.83
N ARG A 276 -31.20 3.30 -3.15
CA ARG A 276 -32.39 2.90 -2.40
C ARG A 276 -32.12 1.62 -1.64
N VAL A 277 -32.58 1.53 -0.40
CA VAL A 277 -32.38 0.35 0.45
C VAL A 277 -33.71 -0.13 1.05
N GLU A 278 -34.06 -1.38 0.76
CA GLU A 278 -35.10 -2.14 1.48
C GLU A 278 -34.43 -3.17 2.40
N THR A 279 -34.98 -3.35 3.60
CA THR A 279 -34.42 -4.22 4.63
C THR A 279 -35.25 -5.49 4.76
N ASP A 280 -34.62 -6.66 4.64
CA ASP A 280 -35.25 -7.98 4.79
C ASP A 280 -34.38 -8.91 5.66
N GLY A 281 -34.48 -8.75 6.98
CA GLY A 281 -33.64 -9.51 7.91
C GLY A 281 -32.16 -9.19 7.73
N ASN A 282 -31.35 -10.20 7.41
CA ASN A 282 -29.93 -10.06 7.10
C ASN A 282 -29.65 -9.83 5.61
N ARG A 283 -30.68 -9.79 4.76
CA ARG A 283 -30.59 -9.42 3.36
C ARG A 283 -31.09 -7.99 3.16
N TYR A 284 -30.34 -7.22 2.38
CA TYR A 284 -30.66 -5.84 2.03
C TYR A 284 -30.84 -5.78 0.52
N ARG A 285 -32.01 -5.35 0.05
CA ARG A 285 -32.19 -5.06 -1.37
C ARG A 285 -31.68 -3.64 -1.61
N VAL A 286 -30.56 -3.50 -2.30
CA VAL A 286 -29.96 -2.23 -2.64
C VAL A 286 -30.18 -1.98 -4.13
N SER A 287 -30.63 -0.78 -4.49
CA SER A 287 -30.67 -0.36 -5.88
C SER A 287 -29.95 0.94 -6.13
N VAL A 288 -29.35 1.05 -7.32
CA VAL A 288 -28.81 2.29 -7.86
C VAL A 288 -29.85 2.88 -8.80
N ASP A 289 -30.45 3.98 -8.39
CA ASP A 289 -31.56 4.62 -9.10
C ASP A 289 -31.04 5.71 -10.05
N VAL A 290 -31.24 5.53 -11.36
CA VAL A 290 -30.82 6.49 -12.39
C VAL A 290 -32.05 7.20 -12.98
N PRO A 291 -32.10 8.54 -12.99
CA PRO A 291 -33.25 9.27 -13.53
C PRO A 291 -33.49 8.97 -15.02
N LEU A 292 -34.72 8.60 -15.37
CA LEU A 292 -35.11 8.38 -16.77
C LEU A 292 -35.06 9.67 -17.60
N GLU A 293 -35.25 10.84 -16.98
CA GLU A 293 -35.06 12.13 -17.64
C GLU A 293 -33.66 12.23 -18.26
N TRP A 294 -32.63 11.79 -17.54
CA TRP A 294 -31.24 11.85 -17.98
C TRP A 294 -30.92 10.74 -19.00
N LEU A 295 -31.41 9.52 -18.77
CA LEU A 295 -31.21 8.38 -19.68
C LEU A 295 -31.98 8.51 -21.00
N SER A 296 -33.08 9.26 -21.02
CA SER A 296 -33.94 9.46 -22.19
C SER A 296 -33.59 10.73 -22.98
N ASP A 297 -32.52 11.42 -22.63
CA ASP A 297 -32.05 12.59 -23.38
C ASP A 297 -31.77 12.20 -24.84
N ALA A 298 -32.17 13.05 -25.78
CA ALA A 298 -31.99 12.79 -27.21
C ALA A 298 -30.51 12.77 -27.62
N ASP A 299 -29.66 13.44 -26.85
CA ASP A 299 -28.22 13.50 -27.07
C ASP A 299 -27.45 12.42 -26.28
N ARG A 300 -28.16 11.55 -25.52
CA ARG A 300 -27.53 10.49 -24.71
C ARG A 300 -26.77 9.49 -25.57
N ASP A 301 -25.48 9.32 -25.29
CA ASP A 301 -24.62 8.35 -25.95
C ASP A 301 -24.54 7.03 -25.14
N PHE A 302 -24.94 5.93 -25.76
CA PHE A 302 -24.86 4.60 -25.17
C PHE A 302 -23.67 3.82 -25.79
N PRO A 303 -22.94 3.00 -25.01
CA PRO A 303 -23.28 2.54 -23.66
C PRO A 303 -23.06 3.58 -22.55
N VAL A 304 -23.93 3.50 -21.54
CA VAL A 304 -23.79 4.20 -20.26
C VAL A 304 -23.26 3.20 -19.23
N VAL A 305 -22.33 3.65 -18.38
CA VAL A 305 -21.82 2.88 -17.25
C VAL A 305 -22.44 3.40 -15.96
N ILE A 306 -22.93 2.49 -15.14
CA ILE A 306 -23.36 2.72 -13.75
C ILE A 306 -22.38 1.95 -12.86
N ASP A 307 -21.65 2.64 -11.98
CA ASP A 307 -20.54 2.07 -11.20
C ASP A 307 -20.81 2.08 -9.69
N PRO A 308 -21.58 1.11 -9.14
CA PRO A 308 -21.57 0.82 -7.72
C PRO A 308 -20.30 0.06 -7.34
N THR A 309 -19.29 0.74 -6.81
CA THR A 309 -18.06 0.08 -6.35
C THR A 309 -18.21 -0.47 -4.92
N THR A 310 -17.54 -1.60 -4.59
CA THR A 310 -17.44 -2.14 -3.22
C THR A 310 -15.99 -2.15 -2.75
N THR A 311 -15.72 -1.69 -1.51
CA THR A 311 -14.37 -1.64 -0.94
C THR A 311 -14.32 -2.09 0.52
N ILE A 312 -13.16 -2.56 1.00
CA ILE A 312 -12.93 -2.77 2.43
C ILE A 312 -12.92 -1.42 3.15
N TYR A 313 -13.69 -1.31 4.24
CA TYR A 313 -13.81 -0.06 4.98
C TYR A 313 -12.51 0.37 5.66
N SER A 314 -11.70 -0.57 6.18
CA SER A 314 -10.47 -0.25 6.94
C SER A 314 -9.43 0.57 6.15
N LEU A 315 -9.64 0.73 4.84
CA LEU A 315 -8.83 1.60 3.97
C LEU A 315 -9.56 2.82 3.42
N HIS A 316 -10.86 2.95 3.65
CA HIS A 316 -11.67 3.89 2.90
C HIS A 316 -11.70 5.32 3.46
N ILE A 317 -11.32 5.63 4.71
CA ILE A 317 -11.73 6.95 5.24
C ILE A 317 -10.77 7.86 6.00
N ASN A 318 -9.52 7.52 6.32
CA ASN A 318 -8.74 8.52 7.09
C ASN A 318 -7.27 8.74 6.70
N GLY A 319 -6.72 7.95 5.78
CA GLY A 319 -5.33 8.14 5.38
C GLY A 319 -5.09 9.44 4.62
N THR A 320 -6.10 9.90 3.91
CA THR A 320 -6.06 11.11 3.10
C THR A 320 -7.44 11.73 3.14
N GLY A 321 -7.55 13.03 2.90
CA GLY A 321 -8.84 13.69 2.87
C GLY A 321 -8.70 15.21 2.81
N PHE A 322 -9.82 15.89 3.06
CA PHE A 322 -9.90 17.35 3.11
C PHE A 322 -10.97 17.83 4.08
N ILE A 323 -10.80 18.99 4.71
CA ILE A 323 -11.85 19.62 5.52
C ILE A 323 -12.24 20.96 4.89
N GLU A 324 -13.54 21.19 4.81
CA GLU A 324 -14.13 22.45 4.36
C GLU A 324 -14.49 23.37 5.53
N ASN A 325 -14.22 24.65 5.39
CA ASN A 325 -14.74 25.70 6.26
C ASN A 325 -15.32 26.85 5.43
N SER A 326 -16.39 27.49 5.90
CA SER A 326 -17.05 28.58 5.17
C SER A 326 -17.04 29.89 5.96
N ASP A 327 -17.03 31.02 5.26
CA ASP A 327 -17.19 32.36 5.87
C ASP A 327 -18.63 32.64 6.34
N LEU A 328 -19.55 31.69 6.19
CA LEU A 328 -20.93 31.83 6.63
C LEU A 328 -20.98 31.82 8.16
N ILE A 329 -21.27 32.98 8.77
CA ILE A 329 -21.40 33.12 10.23
C ILE A 329 -22.43 32.11 10.75
N GLY A 330 -21.95 31.04 11.40
CA GLY A 330 -22.76 30.05 12.10
C GLY A 330 -23.01 28.72 11.38
N VAL A 331 -22.41 28.46 10.21
CA VAL A 331 -22.46 27.14 9.56
C VAL A 331 -21.06 26.54 9.53
N THR A 332 -20.70 25.87 10.62
CA THR A 332 -19.60 24.90 10.61
C THR A 332 -20.18 23.60 10.04
N TYR A 333 -19.65 23.09 8.92
CA TYR A 333 -20.03 21.75 8.49
C TYR A 333 -19.56 20.75 9.57
N GLN A 334 -20.50 20.23 10.34
CA GLN A 334 -20.26 19.32 11.46
C GLN A 334 -20.56 17.87 11.06
N GLY A 335 -20.02 17.44 9.90
CA GLY A 335 -20.05 16.04 9.49
C GLY A 335 -19.16 15.17 10.39
N ALA A 336 -19.33 13.85 10.32
CA ALA A 336 -18.33 12.93 10.85
C ALA A 336 -17.07 13.01 9.99
N LEU A 337 -15.87 12.84 10.59
CA LEU A 337 -14.60 12.91 9.85
C LEU A 337 -14.53 11.89 8.70
N SER A 338 -15.22 10.75 8.83
CA SER A 338 -15.36 9.74 7.79
C SER A 338 -15.98 10.25 6.47
N SER A 339 -16.70 11.37 6.52
CA SER A 339 -17.28 12.01 5.32
C SER A 339 -16.27 12.82 4.51
N TYR A 340 -15.07 13.03 5.05
CA TYR A 340 -14.01 13.86 4.49
C TYR A 340 -12.79 13.05 4.02
N GLY A 341 -12.84 11.73 4.15
CA GLY A 341 -11.80 10.81 3.70
C GLY A 341 -11.80 10.56 2.19
N GLY A 342 -10.64 10.23 1.65
CA GLY A 342 -10.45 9.90 0.24
C GLY A 342 -9.56 10.91 -0.47
N LYS A 343 -10.07 11.61 -1.48
CA LYS A 343 -9.32 12.61 -2.26
C LYS A 343 -8.80 13.76 -1.38
N ILE A 344 -7.73 14.39 -1.83
CA ILE A 344 -7.16 15.58 -1.17
C ILE A 344 -7.56 16.80 -1.99
N TYR A 345 -8.37 17.69 -1.41
CA TYR A 345 -8.76 18.96 -1.99
C TYR A 345 -8.17 20.11 -1.18
N VAL A 346 -7.64 21.11 -1.88
CA VAL A 346 -6.95 22.24 -1.27
C VAL A 346 -7.22 23.51 -2.05
N GLY A 347 -7.62 24.57 -1.35
CA GLY A 347 -7.83 25.89 -1.94
C GLY A 347 -9.14 26.56 -1.53
N SER A 348 -9.69 27.35 -2.44
CA SER A 348 -10.91 28.12 -2.21
C SER A 348 -11.87 28.01 -3.40
N ALA A 349 -13.15 27.80 -3.11
CA ALA A 349 -14.18 27.71 -4.13
C ALA A 349 -15.41 28.56 -3.78
N ASP A 350 -16.12 29.00 -4.82
CA ASP A 350 -17.42 29.69 -4.68
C ASP A 350 -18.54 28.68 -4.93
N VAL A 351 -19.27 28.36 -3.86
CA VAL A 351 -20.44 27.50 -3.89
C VAL A 351 -21.68 28.36 -3.67
N MET A 352 -22.42 28.63 -4.75
CA MET A 352 -23.70 29.36 -4.73
C MET A 352 -23.60 30.78 -4.11
N GLY A 353 -22.48 31.48 -4.30
CA GLY A 353 -22.25 32.83 -3.79
C GLY A 353 -21.58 32.87 -2.40
N PHE A 354 -21.08 31.73 -1.91
CA PHE A 354 -20.37 31.61 -0.64
C PHE A 354 -18.98 31.02 -0.83
N TRP A 355 -17.98 31.64 -0.18
CA TRP A 355 -16.62 31.13 -0.18
C TRP A 355 -16.45 30.00 0.83
N ILE A 356 -15.94 28.88 0.31
CA ILE A 356 -15.45 27.75 1.09
C ILE A 356 -13.92 27.67 0.95
N TYR A 357 -13.27 27.25 2.03
CA TYR A 357 -11.83 27.02 2.12
C TYR A 357 -11.59 25.56 2.47
N GLU A 358 -10.75 24.90 1.69
CA GLU A 358 -10.46 23.49 1.75
C GLU A 358 -9.01 23.26 2.16
N ARG A 359 -8.81 22.43 3.18
CA ARG A 359 -7.49 22.02 3.64
C ARG A 359 -7.36 20.52 3.61
N GLY A 360 -6.36 20.04 2.88
CA GLY A 360 -6.12 18.61 2.66
C GLY A 360 -5.15 18.01 3.67
N TRP A 361 -5.12 16.68 3.76
CA TRP A 361 -4.05 15.96 4.46
C TRP A 361 -3.68 14.65 3.76
N SER A 362 -2.47 14.17 4.07
CA SER A 362 -2.02 12.81 3.80
C SER A 362 -1.25 12.27 5.00
N GLU A 363 -1.72 11.14 5.54
CA GLU A 363 -1.17 10.39 6.66
C GLU A 363 -0.50 9.11 6.15
N PHE A 364 0.61 8.71 6.77
CA PHE A 364 1.39 7.51 6.48
C PHE A 364 1.64 6.74 7.77
N ILE A 365 1.52 5.42 7.72
CA ILE A 365 1.81 4.54 8.86
C ILE A 365 3.29 4.17 8.79
N THR A 366 4.07 4.58 9.78
CA THR A 366 5.54 4.51 9.78
C THR A 366 6.10 3.41 10.67
N SER A 367 5.25 2.56 11.27
CA SER A 367 5.64 1.47 12.18
C SER A 367 6.64 0.46 11.60
N SER A 368 6.80 0.41 10.28
CA SER A 368 7.78 -0.45 9.62
C SER A 368 9.20 0.12 9.65
N ILE A 369 9.34 1.43 9.88
CA ILE A 369 10.62 2.05 10.22
C ILE A 369 10.90 1.71 11.69
N PRO A 370 12.00 1.01 11.98
CA PRO A 370 12.31 0.57 13.33
C PRO A 370 12.66 1.74 14.26
N ASP A 371 12.31 1.61 15.53
CA ASP A 371 12.81 2.49 16.59
C ASP A 371 14.34 2.43 16.68
N GLY A 372 14.95 3.50 17.21
CA GLY A 372 16.39 3.59 17.43
C GLY A 372 17.19 3.91 16.16
N ILE A 373 16.54 4.41 15.11
CA ILE A 373 17.24 4.98 13.95
C ILE A 373 18.03 6.22 14.37
N THR A 374 19.18 6.43 13.73
CA THR A 374 20.10 7.52 14.05
C THR A 374 19.86 8.77 13.22
N SER A 375 19.29 8.62 12.02
CA SER A 375 18.92 9.73 11.15
C SER A 375 17.79 9.38 10.21
N VAL A 376 17.02 10.39 9.84
CA VAL A 376 16.29 10.48 8.57
C VAL A 376 17.08 11.48 7.75
N ASP A 377 17.58 11.04 6.60
CA ASP A 377 18.50 11.81 5.76
C ASP A 377 17.77 12.55 4.64
N ASN A 378 16.58 12.06 4.27
CA ASN A 378 15.72 12.66 3.24
C ASN A 378 14.29 12.09 3.35
N LEU A 379 13.29 12.96 3.33
CA LEU A 379 11.87 12.62 3.34
C LEU A 379 11.15 13.28 2.16
N VAL A 380 10.78 12.47 1.17
CA VAL A 380 10.12 12.92 -0.06
C VAL A 380 8.67 12.48 -0.06
N LEU A 381 7.75 13.43 -0.20
CA LEU A 381 6.33 13.21 -0.43
C LEU A 381 6.04 13.14 -1.93
N HIS A 382 5.33 12.09 -2.34
CA HIS A 382 4.83 11.93 -3.70
C HIS A 382 3.30 12.03 -3.69
N VAL A 383 2.76 12.99 -4.46
CA VAL A 383 1.31 13.20 -4.62
C VAL A 383 0.98 13.36 -6.10
N ASN A 384 -0.16 12.83 -6.53
CA ASN A 384 -0.57 12.90 -7.94
C ASN A 384 -1.77 13.85 -8.10
N CYS A 385 -1.55 14.98 -8.75
CA CYS A 385 -2.56 15.98 -9.06
C CYS A 385 -3.36 15.52 -10.29
N TRP A 386 -4.68 15.48 -10.20
CA TRP A 386 -5.53 15.00 -11.29
C TRP A 386 -6.42 16.09 -11.86
N ASP A 387 -6.69 17.11 -11.07
CA ASP A 387 -7.35 18.32 -11.53
C ASP A 387 -6.82 19.51 -10.74
N PHE A 388 -6.61 20.63 -11.43
CA PHE A 388 -6.37 21.92 -10.80
C PHE A 388 -7.09 22.97 -11.62
N ASN A 389 -8.04 23.65 -11.00
CA ASN A 389 -8.82 24.68 -11.64
C ASN A 389 -8.35 26.04 -11.14
N VAL A 390 -7.70 26.77 -12.05
CA VAL A 390 -7.28 28.15 -11.82
C VAL A 390 -7.93 28.99 -12.90
N GLN A 391 -8.98 29.74 -12.57
CA GLN A 391 -9.68 30.62 -13.54
C GLN A 391 -8.75 31.76 -14.04
N GLY A 392 -7.89 31.46 -15.02
CA GLY A 392 -7.07 32.45 -15.74
C GLY A 392 -5.90 33.06 -14.98
N MET A 393 -5.51 32.53 -13.81
CA MET A 393 -4.53 33.15 -12.90
C MET A 393 -3.19 32.39 -12.73
N GLY A 394 -2.97 31.27 -13.41
CA GLY A 394 -1.68 30.56 -13.43
C GLY A 394 -1.64 29.34 -12.51
N ALA A 395 -0.55 29.15 -11.77
CA ALA A 395 -0.36 28.00 -10.87
C ALA A 395 -0.95 28.27 -9.47
N LEU A 396 -1.52 27.24 -8.83
CA LEU A 396 -1.90 27.30 -7.42
C LEU A 396 -0.63 27.22 -6.55
N SER A 397 -0.58 28.02 -5.48
CA SER A 397 0.57 28.06 -4.56
C SER A 397 0.18 27.46 -3.21
N LEU A 398 0.77 26.32 -2.86
CA LEU A 398 0.49 25.55 -1.65
C LEU A 398 1.60 25.65 -0.61
N ASN A 399 1.23 25.49 0.64
CA ASN A 399 2.10 25.28 1.78
C ASN A 399 1.82 23.89 2.36
N LEU A 400 2.89 23.18 2.70
CA LEU A 400 2.85 21.88 3.38
C LEU A 400 3.31 22.04 4.81
N TYR A 401 2.55 21.49 5.74
CA TYR A 401 2.76 21.64 7.18
C TYR A 401 2.85 20.30 7.89
N GLU A 402 3.59 20.31 8.99
CA GLU A 402 3.47 19.34 10.08
C GLU A 402 2.03 19.25 10.58
N MET A 403 1.66 18.07 11.08
CA MET A 403 0.42 17.84 11.80
C MET A 403 0.69 17.14 13.13
N ASP A 404 0.20 17.71 14.23
CA ASP A 404 0.27 17.09 15.57
C ASP A 404 -0.90 16.13 15.81
N VAL A 405 -1.96 16.27 15.02
CA VAL A 405 -3.18 15.49 15.11
C VAL A 405 -3.18 14.41 14.05
N GLN A 406 -3.25 13.14 14.46
CA GLN A 406 -3.46 12.03 13.53
C GLN A 406 -4.92 12.02 13.06
N PRO A 407 -5.20 12.33 11.78
CA PRO A 407 -6.58 12.39 11.32
C PRO A 407 -7.30 11.05 11.47
N SER A 408 -6.59 9.93 11.30
CA SER A 408 -7.21 8.60 11.33
C SER A 408 -7.71 8.08 12.65
N THR A 409 -7.28 8.64 13.77
CA THR A 409 -7.72 8.22 15.09
C THR A 409 -8.82 9.10 15.66
N LEU A 410 -9.18 10.19 14.96
CA LEU A 410 -10.20 11.10 15.42
C LEU A 410 -11.61 10.57 15.15
N SER A 411 -12.32 10.24 16.24
CA SER A 411 -13.76 9.95 16.21
C SER A 411 -14.64 11.22 16.24
N GLY A 412 -14.07 12.42 16.08
CA GLY A 412 -14.73 13.70 16.36
C GLY A 412 -14.24 14.92 15.56
N SER A 413 -14.82 16.09 15.89
CA SER A 413 -14.81 17.40 15.20
C SER A 413 -13.76 17.60 14.08
N PRO A 414 -14.18 17.57 12.80
CA PRO A 414 -13.34 17.92 11.63
C PRO A 414 -12.56 19.23 11.76
N MET A 415 -13.10 20.19 12.52
CA MET A 415 -12.45 21.47 12.77
C MET A 415 -11.13 21.38 13.54
N THR A 416 -10.90 20.30 14.29
CA THR A 416 -9.60 20.08 14.94
C THR A 416 -8.52 19.87 13.89
N VAL A 417 -8.79 19.01 12.90
CA VAL A 417 -7.89 18.77 11.74
C VAL A 417 -7.72 20.06 10.93
N PHE A 418 -8.81 20.78 10.63
CA PHE A 418 -8.75 22.04 9.88
C PHE A 418 -7.87 23.10 10.56
N SER A 419 -7.92 23.17 11.91
CA SER A 419 -7.16 24.14 12.70
C SER A 419 -5.69 23.75 12.84
N ASP A 420 -5.41 22.45 12.91
CA ASP A 420 -4.06 21.87 12.95
C ASP A 420 -3.30 22.16 11.65
N ILE A 421 -3.96 22.00 10.50
CA ILE A 421 -3.38 22.29 9.18
C ILE A 421 -3.03 23.78 9.06
N GLY A 422 -1.72 24.07 9.11
CA GLY A 422 -1.16 25.42 9.05
C GLY A 422 -0.80 26.05 10.40
N ALA A 423 -0.94 25.32 11.52
CA ALA A 423 -0.60 25.79 12.86
C ALA A 423 0.82 25.44 13.31
N HIS A 424 1.43 24.44 12.69
CA HIS A 424 2.72 23.85 13.09
C HIS A 424 3.83 24.18 12.10
N THR A 425 4.91 23.39 12.11
CA THR A 425 6.10 23.64 11.28
C THR A 425 5.73 23.67 9.79
N LEU A 426 6.12 24.74 9.11
CA LEU A 426 6.03 24.82 7.64
C LEU A 426 7.18 24.01 7.04
N TYR A 427 6.87 22.91 6.38
CA TYR A 427 7.84 22.07 5.67
C TYR A 427 8.22 22.68 4.33
N VAL A 428 7.21 22.96 3.50
CA VAL A 428 7.41 23.51 2.15
C VAL A 428 6.50 24.70 1.96
N GLY A 429 7.08 25.85 1.62
CA GLY A 429 6.34 27.07 1.32
C GLY A 429 6.23 27.35 -0.18
N SER A 430 5.05 27.80 -0.62
CA SER A 430 4.79 28.24 -2.00
C SER A 430 5.11 27.21 -3.09
N LEU A 431 4.76 25.94 -2.85
CA LEU A 431 4.78 24.87 -3.84
C LEU A 431 3.82 25.22 -4.99
N SER A 432 4.34 25.26 -6.22
CA SER A 432 3.57 25.63 -7.41
C SER A 432 2.94 24.41 -8.07
N VAL A 433 1.60 24.31 -8.01
CA VAL A 433 0.78 23.30 -8.70
C VAL A 433 0.25 23.90 -10.00
N SER A 434 0.63 23.30 -11.13
CA SER A 434 0.48 23.91 -12.47
C SER A 434 0.21 22.91 -13.60
N TYR A 435 0.16 21.61 -13.31
CA TYR A 435 -0.14 20.56 -14.28
C TYR A 435 -0.73 19.32 -13.58
N ASN A 436 -1.38 18.45 -14.35
CA ASN A 436 -1.87 17.15 -13.87
C ASN A 436 -0.73 16.13 -13.93
N GLY A 437 -0.48 15.43 -12.83
CA GLY A 437 0.55 14.40 -12.72
C GLY A 437 1.23 14.40 -11.34
N TRP A 438 2.32 13.63 -11.26
CA TRP A 438 3.09 13.44 -10.04
C TRP A 438 3.90 14.67 -9.66
N TYR A 439 3.79 15.06 -8.39
CA TYR A 439 4.66 15.99 -7.70
C TYR A 439 5.50 15.22 -6.68
N ASN A 440 6.82 15.32 -6.82
CA ASN A 440 7.81 14.71 -5.93
C ASN A 440 8.45 15.83 -5.11
N ILE A 441 8.17 15.88 -3.82
CA ILE A 441 8.38 17.04 -2.97
C ILE A 441 9.27 16.65 -1.79
N ASP A 442 10.51 17.13 -1.77
CA ASP A 442 11.36 17.07 -0.59
C ASP A 442 10.76 17.98 0.50
N LEU A 443 10.38 17.39 1.63
CA LEU A 443 9.76 18.10 2.76
C LEU A 443 10.78 18.86 3.62
N GLY A 444 12.07 18.60 3.41
CA GLY A 444 13.19 19.30 4.01
C GLY A 444 13.54 18.88 5.44
N ALA A 445 14.66 19.41 5.92
CA ALA A 445 15.32 19.00 7.17
C ALA A 445 14.46 19.09 8.44
N SER A 446 13.45 19.96 8.46
CA SER A 446 12.51 20.00 9.60
C SER A 446 11.64 18.75 9.63
N ALA A 447 11.08 18.34 8.48
CA ALA A 447 10.27 17.13 8.38
C ALA A 447 11.09 15.86 8.66
N ASP A 448 12.36 15.84 8.21
CA ASP A 448 13.30 14.77 8.54
C ASP A 448 13.48 14.62 10.07
N ALA A 449 13.68 15.75 10.77
CA ALA A 449 13.87 15.78 12.21
C ALA A 449 12.59 15.39 12.98
N ASP A 450 11.42 15.80 12.49
CA ASP A 450 10.13 15.46 13.09
C ASP A 450 9.83 13.97 12.93
N LEU A 451 10.06 13.40 11.73
CA LEU A 451 9.91 11.95 11.51
C LEU A 451 10.88 11.13 12.37
N LEU A 452 12.15 11.55 12.47
CA LEU A 452 13.14 10.92 13.34
C LEU A 452 12.69 10.92 14.80
N THR A 453 12.13 12.05 15.26
CA THR A 453 11.61 12.20 16.62
C THR A 453 10.38 11.34 16.85
N ALA A 454 9.46 11.30 15.89
CA ALA A 454 8.25 10.50 15.94
C ALA A 454 8.58 9.00 16.06
N VAL A 455 9.38 8.47 15.13
CA VAL A 455 9.77 7.04 15.13
C VAL A 455 10.49 6.68 16.43
N ASN A 456 11.51 7.43 16.84
CA ASN A 456 12.22 7.13 18.09
C ASN A 456 11.40 7.37 19.37
N GLY A 457 10.29 8.11 19.26
CA GLY A 457 9.32 8.33 20.32
C GLY A 457 8.24 7.23 20.40
N GLY A 458 8.23 6.26 19.49
CA GLY A 458 7.19 5.24 19.37
C GLY A 458 5.89 5.77 18.76
N ILE A 459 5.97 6.82 17.94
CA ILE A 459 4.85 7.36 17.17
C ILE A 459 4.90 6.74 15.77
N ASP A 460 3.95 5.85 15.50
CA ASP A 460 3.88 5.00 14.30
C ASP A 460 3.16 5.65 13.11
N TRP A 461 3.08 6.98 13.06
CA TRP A 461 2.45 7.71 11.97
C TRP A 461 3.18 9.03 11.67
N PHE A 462 3.00 9.50 10.43
CA PHE A 462 3.45 10.81 9.98
C PHE A 462 2.40 11.41 9.04
N SER A 463 2.05 12.69 9.19
CA SER A 463 1.07 13.34 8.31
C SER A 463 1.55 14.68 7.79
N VAL A 464 1.12 15.02 6.58
CA VAL A 464 1.38 16.30 5.93
C VAL A 464 0.05 16.99 5.68
N GLY A 465 -0.10 18.20 6.21
CA GLY A 465 -1.24 19.08 5.98
C GLY A 465 -1.01 19.98 4.76
N PHE A 466 -2.03 20.15 3.93
CA PHE A 466 -1.99 20.95 2.70
C PHE A 466 -2.89 22.17 2.86
N LYS A 467 -2.32 23.35 2.60
CA LYS A 467 -3.04 24.62 2.69
C LYS A 467 -2.57 25.57 1.60
N GLU A 468 -3.48 26.30 0.98
CA GLU A 468 -3.17 27.39 0.07
C GLU A 468 -2.40 28.54 0.77
N THR A 469 -1.51 29.21 0.02
CA THR A 469 -0.67 30.29 0.57
C THR A 469 -1.48 31.54 0.89
N VAL A 470 -2.60 31.77 0.19
CA VAL A 470 -3.49 32.92 0.38
C VAL A 470 -4.93 32.45 0.21
N GLU A 471 -5.76 32.66 1.23
CA GLU A 471 -7.22 32.56 1.14
C GLU A 471 -7.71 33.69 0.23
N LEU A 472 -7.99 33.37 -1.03
CA LEU A 472 -8.42 34.35 -2.04
C LEU A 472 -9.93 34.24 -2.23
N GLY A 473 -10.63 35.37 -2.32
CA GLY A 473 -12.04 35.42 -2.74
C GLY A 473 -12.18 35.16 -4.25
N SER A 474 -11.57 34.09 -4.75
CA SER A 474 -11.55 33.67 -6.15
C SER A 474 -11.43 32.13 -6.19
N GLN A 475 -11.94 31.52 -7.26
CA GLN A 475 -11.91 30.06 -7.41
C GLN A 475 -10.50 29.58 -7.76
N TYR A 476 -9.94 28.78 -6.86
CA TYR A 476 -8.58 28.26 -6.88
C TYR A 476 -8.54 26.94 -6.13
N GLU A 477 -8.53 25.82 -6.84
CA GLU A 477 -8.56 24.51 -6.21
C GLU A 477 -7.59 23.56 -6.91
N ALA A 478 -6.88 22.76 -6.11
CA ALA A 478 -6.17 21.59 -6.60
C ALA A 478 -6.73 20.35 -5.92
N ALA A 479 -6.95 19.32 -6.74
CA ALA A 479 -7.39 18.02 -6.32
C ALA A 479 -6.26 17.01 -6.58
N PHE A 480 -5.96 16.20 -5.57
CA PHE A 480 -5.02 15.10 -5.67
C PHE A 480 -5.72 13.77 -5.44
N TYR A 481 -5.19 12.72 -6.08
CA TYR A 481 -5.57 11.35 -5.79
C TYR A 481 -5.34 11.03 -4.31
N GLY A 482 -6.23 10.23 -3.74
CA GLY A 482 -6.21 9.84 -2.34
C GLY A 482 -5.95 8.36 -2.17
N SER A 483 -6.05 7.88 -0.93
CA SER A 483 -5.83 6.49 -0.51
C SER A 483 -6.68 5.42 -1.19
N GLN A 484 -7.73 5.81 -1.94
CA GLN A 484 -8.65 4.90 -2.62
C GLN A 484 -8.29 4.68 -4.10
N ASP A 485 -7.32 5.43 -4.63
CA ASP A 485 -7.05 5.51 -6.06
C ASP A 485 -5.87 4.64 -6.48
N THR A 486 -6.08 3.33 -6.54
CA THR A 486 -5.00 2.36 -6.77
C THR A 486 -4.10 2.70 -7.95
N GLY A 487 -2.82 2.89 -7.64
CA GLY A 487 -1.75 3.26 -8.56
C GLY A 487 -1.42 4.77 -8.57
N ASN A 488 -2.24 5.59 -7.92
CA ASN A 488 -2.08 7.05 -7.87
C ASN A 488 -2.10 7.63 -6.44
N GLU A 489 -2.23 6.79 -5.43
CA GLU A 489 -2.29 7.22 -4.03
C GLU A 489 -0.96 7.85 -3.60
N PRO A 490 -1.01 8.78 -2.63
CA PRO A 490 0.20 9.36 -2.11
C PRO A 490 1.06 8.33 -1.39
N TYR A 491 2.36 8.55 -1.45
CA TYR A 491 3.37 7.78 -0.73
C TYR A 491 4.52 8.70 -0.29
N ILE A 492 5.25 8.27 0.72
CA ILE A 492 6.52 8.87 1.12
C ILE A 492 7.67 7.93 0.82
N VAL A 493 8.81 8.52 0.48
CA VAL A 493 10.10 7.84 0.41
C VAL A 493 10.99 8.41 1.49
N VAL A 494 11.48 7.53 2.36
CA VAL A 494 12.28 7.89 3.54
C VAL A 494 13.65 7.25 3.42
N ASP A 495 14.69 8.07 3.33
CA ASP A 495 16.07 7.63 3.51
C ASP A 495 16.43 7.73 4.98
N TYR A 496 16.84 6.63 5.61
CA TYR A 496 17.14 6.59 7.03
C TYR A 496 18.31 5.66 7.35
N THR A 497 19.02 5.97 8.44
CA THR A 497 20.17 5.19 8.91
C THR A 497 19.91 4.64 10.31
N GLY A 498 20.37 3.42 10.58
CA GLY A 498 20.19 2.74 11.88
C GLY A 498 18.94 1.86 11.96
N GLY A 499 18.70 1.27 13.14
CA GLY A 499 17.52 0.43 13.45
C GLY A 499 17.36 -0.88 12.64
N GLY A 500 18.24 -1.17 11.69
CA GLY A 500 18.07 -2.22 10.68
C GLY A 500 18.16 -3.68 11.13
N GLY A 501 18.80 -3.94 12.27
CA GLY A 501 19.13 -5.29 12.75
C GLY A 501 20.18 -5.24 13.87
N THR A 502 20.56 -6.40 14.40
CA THR A 502 21.58 -6.50 15.46
C THR A 502 22.96 -6.08 14.93
N ALA A 503 23.60 -5.12 15.59
CA ALA A 503 24.96 -4.71 15.27
C ALA A 503 25.90 -5.92 15.24
N GLY A 504 26.75 -5.99 14.21
CA GLY A 504 27.70 -7.10 14.02
C GLY A 504 27.07 -8.43 13.56
N SER A 505 25.76 -8.51 13.34
CA SER A 505 25.15 -9.69 12.70
C SER A 505 25.38 -9.66 11.19
N TRP A 506 26.05 -10.67 10.62
CA TRP A 506 26.19 -10.76 9.17
C TRP A 506 24.91 -11.25 8.53
N ILE A 507 24.41 -10.50 7.54
CA ILE A 507 23.23 -10.87 6.75
C ILE A 507 23.58 -11.12 5.27
N GLY A 508 24.70 -10.57 4.79
CA GLY A 508 25.26 -10.90 3.48
C GLY A 508 24.30 -10.74 2.31
N VAL A 509 23.53 -9.66 2.26
CA VAL A 509 22.50 -9.45 1.24
C VAL A 509 22.96 -8.62 0.04
N ILE A 510 24.07 -7.88 0.16
CA ILE A 510 24.59 -7.01 -0.91
C ILE A 510 25.74 -7.68 -1.65
N SER A 511 26.71 -8.23 -0.92
CA SER A 511 27.93 -8.80 -1.51
C SER A 511 28.64 -9.73 -0.52
N THR A 512 29.77 -10.30 -0.94
CA THR A 512 30.66 -11.04 -0.02
C THR A 512 31.61 -10.12 0.75
N ASP A 513 31.67 -8.81 0.51
CA ASP A 513 32.71 -7.95 1.12
C ASP A 513 32.38 -7.57 2.57
N TRP A 514 33.28 -7.91 3.51
CA TRP A 514 33.18 -7.53 4.93
C TRP A 514 32.95 -6.02 5.13
N ASN A 515 33.58 -5.20 4.28
CA ASN A 515 33.57 -3.74 4.44
C ASN A 515 32.38 -3.05 3.77
N THR A 516 31.41 -3.80 3.25
CA THR A 516 30.13 -3.23 2.84
C THR A 516 29.20 -3.19 4.05
N GLY A 517 28.91 -1.99 4.57
CA GLY A 517 28.03 -1.80 5.75
C GLY A 517 26.67 -2.48 5.57
N GLY A 518 26.13 -2.46 4.36
CA GLY A 518 24.89 -3.16 4.01
C GLY A 518 24.89 -4.68 4.18
N ASN A 519 26.04 -5.33 4.39
CA ASN A 519 26.07 -6.76 4.71
C ASN A 519 25.90 -7.06 6.21
N TRP A 520 25.81 -6.02 7.05
CA TRP A 520 25.64 -6.12 8.50
C TRP A 520 24.23 -5.71 8.92
N GLY A 521 23.72 -6.34 9.98
CA GLY A 521 22.33 -6.22 10.43
C GLY A 521 21.90 -4.77 10.62
N ASP A 522 22.71 -3.99 11.33
CA ASP A 522 22.48 -2.56 11.61
C ASP A 522 22.91 -1.62 10.47
N GLY A 523 23.47 -2.16 9.39
CA GLY A 523 23.95 -1.40 8.24
C GLY A 523 25.35 -0.80 8.43
N THR A 524 26.05 -1.07 9.53
CA THR A 524 27.37 -0.49 9.79
C THR A 524 28.47 -1.54 9.75
N VAL A 525 29.65 -1.15 9.24
CA VAL A 525 30.83 -2.04 9.27
C VAL A 525 31.30 -2.18 10.72
N PRO A 526 31.52 -3.41 11.24
CA PRO A 526 31.95 -3.63 12.61
C PRO A 526 33.25 -2.91 12.96
N THR A 527 33.30 -2.43 14.19
CA THR A 527 34.47 -1.76 14.77
C THR A 527 35.07 -2.61 15.90
N SER A 528 36.12 -2.10 16.55
CA SER A 528 36.78 -2.79 17.68
C SER A 528 35.90 -3.02 18.90
N SER A 529 34.71 -2.44 18.95
CA SER A 529 33.74 -2.59 20.04
C SER A 529 32.48 -3.37 19.66
N VAL A 530 32.42 -3.93 18.45
CA VAL A 530 31.25 -4.64 17.94
C VAL A 530 31.58 -6.12 17.83
N ASP A 531 30.83 -6.94 18.57
CA ASP A 531 30.88 -8.39 18.46
C ASP A 531 30.19 -8.83 17.17
N VAL A 532 30.84 -9.68 16.39
CA VAL A 532 30.33 -10.12 15.10
C VAL A 532 29.87 -11.57 15.15
N THR A 533 28.71 -11.83 14.53
CA THR A 533 28.12 -13.16 14.40
C THR A 533 27.92 -13.48 12.93
N ILE A 534 28.51 -14.59 12.47
CA ILE A 534 28.35 -15.10 11.11
C ILE A 534 27.39 -16.30 11.18
N PRO A 535 26.13 -16.14 10.74
CA PRO A 535 25.11 -17.19 10.87
C PRO A 535 25.32 -18.28 9.82
N ASN A 536 24.47 -19.30 9.87
CA ASN A 536 24.45 -20.38 8.88
C ASN A 536 24.32 -19.84 7.45
N SER A 537 25.21 -20.25 6.54
CA SER A 537 25.24 -19.77 5.15
C SER A 537 23.96 -20.09 4.36
N ALA A 538 23.15 -21.04 4.81
CA ALA A 538 21.82 -21.30 4.24
C ALA A 538 20.81 -20.16 4.52
N THR A 539 21.11 -19.27 5.45
CA THR A 539 20.25 -18.13 5.84
C THR A 539 20.68 -16.80 5.24
N THR A 540 21.83 -16.75 4.57
CA THR A 540 22.41 -15.54 3.99
C THR A 540 22.74 -15.73 2.52
N PRO A 541 22.41 -14.80 1.61
CA PRO A 541 22.75 -14.92 0.18
C PRO A 541 24.25 -14.98 -0.12
N PHE A 542 25.07 -14.26 0.65
CA PHE A 542 26.51 -14.19 0.51
C PHE A 542 27.23 -14.40 1.84
N ASP A 543 28.33 -15.15 1.82
CA ASP A 543 29.21 -15.33 2.98
C ASP A 543 30.31 -14.25 3.01
N PRO A 544 30.75 -13.78 4.19
CA PRO A 544 31.75 -12.73 4.32
C PRO A 544 33.12 -13.17 3.76
N THR A 545 33.80 -12.23 3.11
CA THR A 545 35.15 -12.35 2.56
C THR A 545 36.04 -11.23 3.07
N ILE A 546 37.18 -11.59 3.65
CA ILE A 546 38.20 -10.65 4.14
C ILE A 546 39.17 -10.27 3.00
N SER A 547 38.77 -9.33 2.15
CA SER A 547 39.55 -8.84 1.00
C SER A 547 40.49 -7.66 1.35
N ALA A 548 40.14 -6.88 2.37
CA ALA A 548 40.87 -5.71 2.86
C ALA A 548 41.03 -5.73 4.40
N ALA A 549 41.44 -4.61 5.01
CA ALA A 549 41.48 -4.49 6.46
C ALA A 549 40.05 -4.58 7.04
N ALA A 550 39.86 -5.40 8.06
CA ALA A 550 38.60 -5.63 8.76
C ALA A 550 38.86 -5.69 10.28
N VAL A 551 37.86 -5.32 11.09
CA VAL A 551 37.97 -5.22 12.54
C VAL A 551 36.71 -5.80 13.21
N CYS A 552 36.86 -6.40 14.37
CA CYS A 552 35.76 -6.78 15.28
C CYS A 552 36.23 -6.82 16.75
N ALA A 553 35.28 -6.81 17.67
CA ALA A 553 35.51 -7.17 19.07
C ALA A 553 35.66 -8.70 19.19
N ASP A 554 34.59 -9.43 19.51
CA ASP A 554 34.53 -10.88 19.39
C ASP A 554 34.07 -11.31 17.98
N ILE A 555 34.48 -12.49 17.52
CA ILE A 555 33.90 -13.15 16.34
C ILE A 555 33.33 -14.51 16.71
N THR A 556 32.07 -14.71 16.35
CA THR A 556 31.35 -15.98 16.44
C THR A 556 30.98 -16.44 15.04
N ILE A 557 31.50 -17.59 14.61
CA ILE A 557 31.07 -18.28 13.39
C ILE A 557 30.17 -19.42 13.83
N GLU A 558 28.88 -19.30 13.59
CA GLU A 558 27.90 -20.30 14.02
C GLU A 558 28.01 -21.60 13.22
N THR A 559 27.33 -22.65 13.68
CA THR A 559 27.26 -23.91 12.92
C THR A 559 26.65 -23.69 11.54
N GLY A 560 27.43 -24.06 10.51
CA GLY A 560 27.08 -23.85 9.10
C GLY A 560 27.44 -22.46 8.56
N GLY A 561 27.92 -21.54 9.42
CA GLY A 561 28.46 -20.25 8.98
C GLY A 561 29.81 -20.40 8.31
N ILE A 562 30.09 -19.53 7.34
CA ILE A 562 31.32 -19.57 6.54
C ILE A 562 31.98 -18.20 6.58
N VAL A 563 33.27 -18.15 6.92
CA VAL A 563 34.11 -16.98 6.70
C VAL A 563 35.15 -17.31 5.65
N ASN A 564 35.12 -16.56 4.55
CA ASN A 564 36.10 -16.67 3.49
C ASN A 564 37.26 -15.72 3.76
N GLY A 565 38.46 -16.27 3.86
CA GLY A 565 39.68 -15.49 3.72
C GLY A 565 39.81 -15.00 2.29
N GLY A 566 40.34 -13.79 2.13
CA GLY A 566 40.84 -13.28 0.85
C GLY A 566 42.35 -13.04 0.95
N SER A 567 42.76 -11.80 0.75
CA SER A 567 44.12 -11.30 0.98
C SER A 567 44.21 -10.28 2.11
N GLY A 568 43.08 -9.98 2.76
CA GLY A 568 42.95 -8.93 3.76
C GLY A 568 43.45 -9.33 5.14
N THR A 569 43.30 -8.41 6.09
CA THR A 569 43.69 -8.60 7.49
C THR A 569 42.48 -8.40 8.39
N LEU A 570 42.11 -9.40 9.17
CA LEU A 570 41.08 -9.30 10.21
C LEU A 570 41.75 -9.07 11.57
N THR A 571 41.49 -7.92 12.18
CA THR A 571 41.96 -7.58 13.53
C THR A 571 40.87 -7.91 14.54
N VAL A 572 41.20 -8.77 15.51
CA VAL A 572 40.27 -9.28 16.52
C VAL A 572 40.70 -8.75 17.89
N HIS A 573 39.85 -7.93 18.51
CA HIS A 573 40.10 -7.30 19.81
C HIS A 573 39.68 -8.19 21.00
N GLY A 574 38.85 -9.19 20.74
CA GLY A 574 38.30 -10.11 21.73
C GLY A 574 38.48 -11.58 21.36
N ASN A 575 37.47 -12.41 21.60
CA ASN A 575 37.52 -13.86 21.43
C ASN A 575 37.18 -14.29 20.01
N TRP A 576 37.73 -15.44 19.63
CA TRP A 576 37.40 -16.16 18.42
C TRP A 576 36.68 -17.45 18.77
N LEU A 577 35.42 -17.58 18.37
CA LEU A 577 34.61 -18.77 18.49
C LEU A 577 34.20 -19.24 17.11
N ASN A 578 34.62 -20.44 16.72
CA ASN A 578 34.31 -21.00 15.41
C ASN A 578 33.66 -22.37 15.55
N ASP A 579 32.35 -22.42 15.31
CA ASP A 579 31.55 -23.64 15.17
C ASP A 579 31.20 -23.95 13.70
N GLY A 580 31.67 -23.13 12.76
CA GLY A 580 31.46 -23.25 11.33
C GLY A 580 32.75 -23.51 10.55
N VAL A 581 32.92 -22.79 9.44
CA VAL A 581 34.03 -22.97 8.51
C VAL A 581 34.81 -21.67 8.33
N LEU A 582 36.14 -21.74 8.48
CA LEU A 582 37.08 -20.70 8.04
C LEU A 582 37.85 -21.20 6.80
N ASN A 583 37.67 -20.52 5.68
CA ASN A 583 38.45 -20.75 4.46
C ASN A 583 39.62 -19.76 4.40
N GLY A 584 40.73 -19.99 5.10
CA GLY A 584 41.79 -18.99 5.33
C GLY A 584 42.41 -18.31 4.09
N ALA A 585 42.38 -18.95 2.90
CA ALA A 585 42.96 -18.43 1.65
C ALA A 585 44.39 -17.87 1.83
N SER A 586 44.60 -16.56 1.64
CA SER A 586 45.88 -15.88 1.90
C SER A 586 45.77 -14.79 2.98
N SER A 587 44.69 -14.82 3.77
CA SER A 587 44.37 -13.77 4.73
C SER A 587 45.28 -13.80 5.97
N THR A 588 45.23 -12.72 6.73
CA THR A 588 45.90 -12.63 8.03
C THR A 588 44.88 -12.37 9.12
N VAL A 589 44.90 -13.17 10.19
CA VAL A 589 44.16 -12.88 11.42
C VAL A 589 45.12 -12.36 12.48
N VAL A 590 44.79 -11.23 13.10
CA VAL A 590 45.63 -10.56 14.09
C VAL A 590 44.87 -10.46 15.41
N PHE A 591 45.41 -11.05 16.47
CA PHE A 591 44.94 -10.86 17.83
C PHE A 591 45.71 -9.72 18.51
N VAL A 592 44.98 -8.75 19.06
CA VAL A 592 45.53 -7.51 19.64
C VAL A 592 45.16 -7.34 21.12
N ASP A 593 45.44 -6.17 21.68
CA ASP A 593 45.09 -5.74 23.04
C ASP A 593 45.72 -6.52 24.21
N ALA A 594 45.65 -5.89 25.39
CA ALA A 594 46.30 -6.35 26.62
C ALA A 594 45.51 -7.43 27.37
N ALA A 595 44.22 -7.59 27.07
CA ALA A 595 43.34 -8.56 27.72
C ALA A 595 43.66 -10.00 27.24
N ASP A 596 43.31 -10.99 28.05
CA ASP A 596 43.36 -12.38 27.60
C ASP A 596 42.28 -12.61 26.53
N GLN A 597 42.66 -13.28 25.44
CA GLN A 597 41.76 -13.70 24.35
C GLN A 597 41.80 -15.22 24.22
N SER A 598 40.82 -15.79 23.54
CA SER A 598 40.75 -17.22 23.29
C SER A 598 40.36 -17.57 21.86
N ILE A 599 40.85 -18.72 21.39
CA ILE A 599 40.39 -19.39 20.17
C ILE A 599 39.67 -20.67 20.58
N SER A 600 38.39 -20.75 20.27
CA SER A 600 37.47 -21.78 20.76
C SER A 600 36.47 -22.20 19.68
N GLY A 601 35.54 -23.09 20.03
CA GLY A 601 34.54 -23.66 19.13
C GLY A 601 34.89 -25.07 18.66
N THR A 602 33.91 -25.68 18.01
CA THR A 602 33.93 -27.07 17.52
C THR A 602 34.39 -27.19 16.07
N GLY A 603 34.29 -26.10 15.30
CA GLY A 603 34.79 -25.96 13.94
C GLY A 603 36.29 -25.68 13.93
N GLN A 604 37.03 -26.42 13.09
CA GLN A 604 38.48 -26.28 13.00
C GLN A 604 38.85 -24.90 12.44
N SER A 605 39.63 -24.14 13.20
CA SER A 605 40.14 -22.84 12.75
C SER A 605 41.46 -23.00 11.99
N ASN A 606 41.37 -23.06 10.66
CA ASN A 606 42.50 -23.15 9.73
C ASN A 606 42.91 -21.75 9.23
N PHE A 607 43.76 -21.07 9.99
CA PHE A 607 44.28 -19.77 9.60
C PHE A 607 45.31 -19.91 8.46
N TYR A 608 45.38 -18.92 7.57
CA TYR A 608 46.52 -18.82 6.67
C TYR A 608 47.70 -18.18 7.40
N ASN A 609 47.65 -16.88 7.67
CA ASN A 609 48.56 -16.23 8.61
C ASN A 609 47.85 -15.94 9.94
N LEU A 610 48.55 -16.20 11.05
CA LEU A 610 48.10 -15.87 12.40
C LEU A 610 49.15 -15.01 13.08
N ASN A 611 48.78 -13.78 13.42
CA ASN A 611 49.65 -12.82 14.08
C ASN A 611 49.15 -12.57 15.50
N ILE A 612 50.06 -12.62 16.46
CA ILE A 612 49.81 -12.31 17.86
C ILE A 612 50.55 -11.00 18.14
N ASN A 613 49.79 -9.90 18.18
CA ASN A 613 50.30 -8.54 18.39
C ASN A 613 49.77 -7.97 19.72
N LYS A 614 49.95 -8.73 20.78
CA LYS A 614 49.43 -8.39 22.11
C LYS A 614 50.50 -7.70 22.95
N PRO A 615 50.27 -6.48 23.48
CA PRO A 615 51.22 -5.81 24.37
C PRO A 615 51.41 -6.54 25.71
N SER A 616 50.38 -7.25 26.17
CA SER A 616 50.37 -8.13 27.34
C SER A 616 49.21 -9.13 27.24
N GLY A 617 49.02 -9.99 28.24
CA GLY A 617 47.97 -10.99 28.24
C GLY A 617 48.32 -12.24 27.42
N LYS A 618 47.36 -13.16 27.35
CA LYS A 618 47.51 -14.47 26.73
C LYS A 618 46.54 -14.63 25.56
N LEU A 619 46.96 -15.35 24.52
CA LEU A 619 46.04 -15.98 23.58
C LEU A 619 45.92 -17.46 23.98
N ASN A 620 44.75 -17.88 24.46
CA ASN A 620 44.51 -19.23 24.93
C ASN A 620 43.87 -20.09 23.83
N LEU A 621 44.47 -21.23 23.51
CA LEU A 621 43.85 -22.21 22.63
C LEU A 621 42.94 -23.12 23.44
N ASN A 622 41.68 -23.18 23.03
CA ASN A 622 40.64 -24.10 23.52
C ASN A 622 40.20 -25.10 22.46
N GLN A 623 40.89 -25.14 21.32
CA GLN A 623 40.76 -26.12 20.25
C GLN A 623 42.09 -26.30 19.50
N ASN A 624 42.22 -27.36 18.70
CA ASN A 624 43.34 -27.48 17.77
C ASN A 624 43.17 -26.46 16.63
N ILE A 625 44.28 -25.91 16.13
CA ILE A 625 44.26 -24.94 15.03
C ILE A 625 45.22 -25.35 13.91
N GLY A 626 44.91 -24.92 12.69
CA GLY A 626 45.82 -25.00 11.54
C GLY A 626 46.43 -23.64 11.22
N VAL A 627 47.69 -23.62 10.79
CA VAL A 627 48.35 -22.42 10.24
C VAL A 627 49.09 -22.80 8.96
N ALA A 628 48.63 -22.32 7.82
CA ALA A 628 49.21 -22.69 6.52
C ALA A 628 50.41 -21.82 6.09
N GLY A 629 50.32 -20.52 6.37
CA GLY A 629 51.36 -19.55 6.09
C GLY A 629 52.26 -19.35 7.31
N LYS A 630 52.12 -18.20 7.96
CA LYS A 630 53.00 -17.78 9.05
C LYS A 630 52.27 -17.65 10.38
N LEU A 631 52.88 -18.17 11.44
CA LEU A 631 52.56 -17.81 12.82
C LEU A 631 53.60 -16.80 13.32
N ASP A 632 53.18 -15.58 13.62
CA ASP A 632 54.06 -14.49 14.05
C ASP A 632 53.70 -13.93 15.42
N MET A 633 54.75 -13.59 16.16
CA MET A 633 54.72 -13.01 17.50
C MET A 633 55.29 -11.59 17.37
N LEU A 634 54.42 -10.59 17.13
CA LEU A 634 54.82 -9.29 16.58
C LEU A 634 55.21 -8.26 17.65
N TYR A 635 54.72 -8.39 18.88
CA TYR A 635 54.95 -7.37 19.91
C TYR A 635 56.30 -7.57 20.62
N PRO A 636 57.17 -6.56 20.73
CA PRO A 636 58.44 -6.68 21.47
C PRO A 636 58.18 -6.65 22.99
N GLY A 637 57.80 -7.78 23.58
CA GLY A 637 57.47 -7.90 25.01
C GLY A 637 57.08 -9.33 25.44
N ALA A 638 56.72 -9.53 26.71
CA ALA A 638 56.25 -10.84 27.19
C ALA A 638 54.76 -11.05 26.84
N HIS A 639 54.52 -11.71 25.71
CA HIS A 639 53.20 -12.17 25.27
C HIS A 639 53.23 -13.70 25.18
N THR A 640 52.09 -14.33 25.49
CA THR A 640 52.03 -15.78 25.65
C THR A 640 50.95 -16.36 24.74
N LEU A 641 51.37 -17.26 23.84
CA LEU A 641 50.46 -18.22 23.22
C LEU A 641 50.36 -19.44 24.14
N ASN A 642 49.21 -19.61 24.79
CA ASN A 642 48.96 -20.72 25.68
C ASN A 642 48.26 -21.85 24.91
N VAL A 643 49.03 -22.89 24.57
CA VAL A 643 48.56 -24.02 23.75
C VAL A 643 47.85 -25.10 24.59
N GLY A 644 48.03 -25.12 25.92
CA GLY A 644 47.40 -26.10 26.79
C GLY A 644 47.65 -27.55 26.35
N THR A 645 46.58 -28.32 26.14
CA THR A 645 46.60 -29.70 25.60
C THR A 645 46.35 -29.78 24.10
N PHE A 646 46.21 -28.64 23.42
CA PHE A 646 45.86 -28.56 22.00
C PHE A 646 47.11 -28.56 21.11
N LYS A 647 46.89 -28.57 19.81
CA LYS A 647 47.94 -28.60 18.78
C LYS A 647 47.79 -27.45 17.81
N ILE A 648 48.94 -27.05 17.26
CA ILE A 648 49.04 -26.15 16.12
C ILE A 648 49.63 -26.98 14.99
N ASP A 649 48.82 -27.26 13.98
CA ASP A 649 49.23 -28.02 12.82
C ASP A 649 49.68 -27.04 11.72
N PHE A 650 50.97 -27.08 11.38
CA PHE A 650 51.50 -26.33 10.25
C PHE A 650 51.29 -27.14 8.98
N THR A 651 50.32 -26.72 8.16
CA THR A 651 50.03 -27.35 6.87
C THR A 651 50.82 -26.64 5.77
N PRO A 652 51.58 -27.35 4.92
CA PRO A 652 52.38 -26.72 3.86
C PRO A 652 51.55 -26.04 2.77
#